data_AF-A0A928NKW4-F1
#
_entry.id   AF-A0A928NKW4-F1
#
_cell.length_a   1.000
_cell.length_b   1.000
_cell.length_c   1.000
_cell.angle_alpha   90.00
_cell.angle_beta   90.00
_cell.angle_gamma   90.00
#
_symmetry.space_group_name_H-M   'P 1'
#
loop_
_entity.id
_entity.type
_entity.pdbx_description
1 polymer ?
#
loop_
_entity_poly.entity_id
_entity_poly.type
_entity_poly.pdbx_seq_one_letter_code
_entity_poly.pdbx_strand_id
1 'polypeptide(L)'
;MKRLKRLITLLLTISIVASLFAGMIVVSAATTPSAHKLSATTQNATKELSSGVRYTQLTANSGTKYGGSSGIEFNVVEADMSANNLYLDTVYGGATCSHAYKKGTAIVKAFDSANSSLKPIAAINADGWWLYTNTAVEYSNGKKMLSGTGGLATPVGFTMSNGEIYASDRMPQESFKSSSANLPYEDQISFGITSDFVPVISNPNAQITIKNTSKNTTAYADGINRLPAYNSLVMYTDKGPANNYSNDDAFEVKIKITSTNDYVIKHGTDITGTVESIHAPGASNPTMTANSNYIILTGRGSQYNSVSGYKKGDTVNIKVSIFDQYGKYTSQWQKVTDAVCGHIPFVTDGKAFTPGIESNYPATIIGITNSGNVVMLTSGATKDGSRKGLNQATYADLARELNLKDSFFLDGGGSSSMVLPSGGNYPMVNHYADSTGERQVPDMLILSTGPSRLAQGKIPATPKKSDNITTLDFSNPANHIYVGEPSDTVATYENNALKLTVPSGYDPYITLDYTKASSKVTVTKNKFITIEYMLPKTNQAETPRSMIYGMCGSVLTADKAVKVTSDKMVRDGEYHKVTIDMSKYKTWTGNLNKIRLDYFTTGKPGDVMFIKSIAIGSTAPTVSTVAPSATANVTPSAGNTVTEAPATTPGTATIVPDVTETVPVDNPDNVSEAPTETSAVSGNGTDNKTAGKDSDKGLTIGAFIGIVAGVVVVLIAIMTVVMILIKKKQLSKK
;
A
#
# COMPACT_ATOMS: atom_id res chain seq x y z
N MET A 1 -65.19 -4.12 -7.39
CA MET A 1 -64.78 -5.51 -7.04
C MET A 1 -63.57 -6.06 -7.82
N LYS A 2 -63.59 -6.28 -9.15
CA LYS A 2 -62.45 -6.91 -9.87
C LYS A 2 -61.09 -6.19 -9.70
N ARG A 3 -61.05 -4.84 -9.65
CA ARG A 3 -59.81 -4.07 -9.38
C ARG A 3 -59.30 -4.22 -7.92
N LEU A 4 -60.21 -4.32 -6.94
CA LEU A 4 -59.84 -4.51 -5.53
C LEU A 4 -59.24 -5.91 -5.29
N LYS A 5 -59.77 -6.95 -5.94
CA LYS A 5 -59.15 -8.29 -5.91
C LYS A 5 -57.73 -8.29 -6.49
N ARG A 6 -57.48 -7.59 -7.61
CA ARG A 6 -56.11 -7.46 -8.16
C ARG A 6 -55.14 -6.74 -7.21
N LEU A 7 -55.59 -5.71 -6.49
CA LEU A 7 -54.73 -5.00 -5.53
C LEU A 7 -54.37 -5.88 -4.32
N ILE A 8 -55.34 -6.64 -3.78
CA ILE A 8 -55.12 -7.58 -2.68
C ILE A 8 -54.23 -8.76 -3.11
N THR A 9 -54.43 -9.32 -4.31
CA THR A 9 -53.54 -10.36 -4.85
C THR A 9 -52.11 -9.84 -5.04
N LEU A 10 -51.93 -8.62 -5.54
CA LEU A 10 -50.61 -8.00 -5.72
C LEU A 10 -49.88 -7.82 -4.38
N LEU A 11 -50.58 -7.32 -3.36
CA LEU A 11 -50.05 -7.17 -1.99
C LEU A 11 -49.69 -8.53 -1.37
N LEU A 12 -50.52 -9.58 -1.54
CA LEU A 12 -50.14 -10.93 -1.09
C LEU A 12 -48.93 -11.50 -1.84
N THR A 13 -48.79 -11.28 -3.15
CA THR A 13 -47.56 -11.72 -3.86
C THR A 13 -46.32 -10.97 -3.40
N ILE A 14 -46.43 -9.68 -3.04
CA ILE A 14 -45.29 -8.92 -2.49
C ILE A 14 -44.90 -9.47 -1.11
N SER A 15 -45.86 -9.76 -0.23
CA SER A 15 -45.58 -10.40 1.07
C SER A 15 -45.03 -11.83 0.96
N ILE A 16 -45.43 -12.61 -0.07
CA ILE A 16 -44.94 -13.98 -0.29
C ILE A 16 -43.55 -14.00 -0.94
N VAL A 17 -43.25 -13.05 -1.84
CA VAL A 17 -41.89 -12.87 -2.38
C VAL A 17 -40.93 -12.35 -1.30
N ALA A 18 -41.39 -11.49 -0.39
CA ALA A 18 -40.59 -11.04 0.76
C ALA A 18 -40.28 -12.17 1.78
N SER A 19 -41.10 -13.22 1.85
CA SER A 19 -40.88 -14.38 2.74
C SER A 19 -40.15 -15.56 2.07
N LEU A 20 -40.12 -15.64 0.74
CA LEU A 20 -39.29 -16.59 0.00
C LEU A 20 -37.82 -16.12 -0.18
N PHE A 21 -37.52 -14.85 0.08
CA PHE A 21 -36.14 -14.35 0.24
C PHE A 21 -35.61 -14.42 1.69
N ALA A 22 -36.30 -15.11 2.60
CA ALA A 22 -35.72 -15.61 3.85
C ALA A 22 -34.79 -16.83 3.59
N GLY A 23 -33.99 -16.78 2.52
CA GLY A 23 -32.99 -17.78 2.21
C GLY A 23 -31.85 -17.68 3.22
N MET A 24 -31.85 -18.60 4.20
CA MET A 24 -30.81 -18.82 5.20
C MET A 24 -29.90 -17.60 5.44
N ILE A 25 -30.40 -16.62 6.22
CA ILE A 25 -29.48 -15.77 6.96
C ILE A 25 -28.84 -16.67 8.00
N VAL A 26 -27.73 -17.31 7.62
CA VAL A 26 -26.75 -17.82 8.56
C VAL A 26 -26.17 -16.57 9.22
N VAL A 27 -26.85 -16.10 10.26
CA VAL A 27 -26.21 -15.27 11.27
C VAL A 27 -25.17 -16.18 11.92
N SER A 28 -23.96 -16.19 11.35
CA SER A 28 -22.79 -16.59 12.11
C SER A 28 -22.74 -15.64 13.30
N ALA A 29 -23.21 -16.11 14.46
CA ALA A 29 -23.03 -15.38 15.69
C ALA A 29 -21.54 -15.09 15.81
N ALA A 30 -21.18 -13.80 15.92
CA ALA A 30 -19.78 -13.37 16.01
C ALA A 30 -19.11 -14.17 17.12
N THR A 31 -18.22 -15.09 16.75
CA THR A 31 -17.57 -15.94 17.73
C THR A 31 -16.46 -15.10 18.33
N THR A 32 -16.64 -14.62 19.57
CA THR A 32 -15.57 -13.91 20.30
C THR A 32 -14.27 -14.70 20.11
N PRO A 33 -13.25 -14.12 19.45
CA PRO A 33 -12.12 -14.93 18.99
C PRO A 33 -11.40 -15.62 20.17
N SER A 34 -10.64 -16.69 19.96
CA SER A 34 -10.03 -17.47 21.06
C SER A 34 -8.68 -16.94 21.57
N ALA A 35 -8.46 -16.91 22.89
CA ALA A 35 -7.22 -16.41 23.51
C ALA A 35 -5.94 -16.88 22.80
N HIS A 36 -5.11 -15.94 22.35
CA HIS A 36 -3.89 -16.26 21.61
C HIS A 36 -2.89 -17.02 22.48
N LYS A 37 -2.20 -17.97 21.87
CA LYS A 37 -1.13 -18.75 22.50
C LYS A 37 0.08 -18.79 21.58
N LEU A 38 1.04 -17.92 21.84
CA LEU A 38 2.35 -17.97 21.20
C LEU A 38 3.23 -19.02 21.89
N SER A 39 3.96 -19.81 21.11
CA SER A 39 4.86 -20.83 21.62
C SER A 39 5.96 -20.23 22.52
N ALA A 40 6.27 -20.92 23.62
CA ALA A 40 7.24 -20.44 24.63
C ALA A 40 6.92 -19.05 25.24
N THR A 41 5.63 -18.71 25.35
CA THR A 41 5.14 -17.53 26.10
C THR A 41 4.23 -17.93 27.26
N THR A 42 4.17 -17.08 28.28
CA THR A 42 3.20 -17.13 29.37
C THR A 42 2.08 -16.14 29.08
N GLN A 43 0.82 -16.56 29.23
CA GLN A 43 -0.33 -15.65 29.14
C GLN A 43 -0.56 -14.96 30.49
N ASN A 44 -0.33 -13.65 30.56
CA ASN A 44 -0.45 -12.86 31.79
C ASN A 44 -1.90 -12.41 32.02
N ALA A 45 -2.57 -11.98 30.95
CA ALA A 45 -3.94 -11.46 31.00
C ALA A 45 -4.71 -11.80 29.72
N THR A 46 -6.03 -11.94 29.86
CA THR A 46 -6.97 -11.99 28.73
C THR A 46 -8.24 -11.25 29.15
N LYS A 47 -8.82 -10.45 28.24
CA LYS A 47 -10.01 -9.65 28.50
C LYS A 47 -10.85 -9.53 27.23
N GLU A 48 -12.14 -9.83 27.32
CA GLU A 48 -13.10 -9.41 26.29
C GLU A 48 -13.31 -7.89 26.43
N LEU A 49 -13.05 -7.13 25.36
CA LEU A 49 -13.20 -5.68 25.34
C LEU A 49 -14.63 -5.29 24.94
N SER A 50 -15.20 -6.05 24.02
CA SER A 50 -16.60 -6.04 23.61
C SER A 50 -16.94 -7.39 22.97
N SER A 51 -18.21 -7.65 22.66
CA SER A 51 -18.57 -8.79 21.81
C SER A 51 -17.74 -8.76 20.51
N GLY A 52 -17.19 -9.92 20.12
CA GLY A 52 -16.31 -10.04 18.96
C GLY A 52 -14.86 -9.53 19.15
N VAL A 53 -14.50 -8.91 20.30
CA VAL A 53 -13.18 -8.30 20.50
C VAL A 53 -12.52 -8.78 21.79
N ARG A 54 -11.29 -9.30 21.67
CA ARG A 54 -10.51 -9.74 22.83
C ARG A 54 -9.07 -9.23 22.80
N TYR A 55 -8.64 -8.78 23.98
CA TYR A 55 -7.26 -8.50 24.33
C TYR A 55 -6.57 -9.71 24.97
N THR A 56 -5.29 -9.90 24.67
CA THR A 56 -4.42 -10.91 25.29
C THR A 56 -3.02 -10.34 25.49
N GLN A 57 -2.51 -10.43 26.73
CA GLN A 57 -1.14 -10.05 27.08
C GLN A 57 -0.29 -11.29 27.33
N LEU A 58 0.88 -11.35 26.69
CA LEU A 58 1.82 -12.47 26.76
C LEU A 58 3.23 -11.99 27.12
N THR A 59 4.02 -12.81 27.81
CA THR A 59 5.46 -12.60 27.97
C THR A 59 6.25 -13.81 27.52
N ALA A 60 7.28 -13.58 26.71
CA ALA A 60 8.34 -14.53 26.41
C ALA A 60 9.53 -14.27 27.35
N ASN A 61 10.04 -15.30 28.03
CA ASN A 61 11.21 -15.16 28.91
C ASN A 61 12.53 -15.11 28.13
N SER A 62 13.58 -14.53 28.70
CA SER A 62 14.94 -14.60 28.13
C SER A 62 15.35 -16.05 27.81
N GLY A 63 16.05 -16.25 26.70
CA GLY A 63 16.47 -17.55 26.18
C GLY A 63 15.38 -18.35 25.46
N THR A 64 14.12 -17.88 25.42
CA THR A 64 13.08 -18.53 24.60
C THR A 64 13.07 -18.01 23.17
N LYS A 65 12.40 -18.77 22.29
CA LYS A 65 12.15 -18.48 20.87
C LYS A 65 11.88 -16.99 20.60
N TYR A 66 10.94 -16.40 21.32
CA TYR A 66 10.55 -15.00 21.15
C TYR A 66 11.24 -14.05 22.13
N GLY A 67 11.69 -14.50 23.30
CA GLY A 67 12.16 -13.61 24.36
C GLY A 67 13.58 -13.06 24.19
N GLY A 68 14.35 -13.55 23.22
CA GLY A 68 15.70 -13.05 22.96
C GLY A 68 16.60 -13.11 24.21
N SER A 69 17.44 -12.09 24.41
CA SER A 69 18.40 -12.03 25.53
C SER A 69 17.82 -11.51 26.85
N SER A 70 16.60 -10.96 26.89
CA SER A 70 16.08 -10.27 28.09
C SER A 70 14.58 -10.40 28.36
N GLY A 71 13.87 -11.19 27.56
CA GLY A 71 12.42 -11.30 27.58
C GLY A 71 11.72 -10.20 26.78
N ILE A 72 10.51 -10.50 26.32
CA ILE A 72 9.68 -9.62 25.47
C ILE A 72 8.21 -9.75 25.87
N GLU A 73 7.50 -8.63 25.92
CA GLU A 73 6.04 -8.58 26.06
C GLU A 73 5.35 -8.48 24.69
N PHE A 74 4.15 -9.06 24.61
CA PHE A 74 3.20 -8.88 23.52
C PHE A 74 1.85 -8.42 24.07
N ASN A 75 1.25 -7.44 23.40
CA ASN A 75 -0.10 -6.98 23.68
C ASN A 75 -0.88 -7.12 22.36
N VAL A 76 -1.90 -7.97 22.35
CA VAL A 76 -2.62 -8.37 21.13
C VAL A 76 -4.11 -8.13 21.31
N VAL A 77 -4.73 -7.40 20.38
CA VAL A 77 -6.18 -7.25 20.27
C VAL A 77 -6.63 -7.89 18.95
N GLU A 78 -7.56 -8.82 19.02
CA GLU A 78 -8.20 -9.44 17.86
C GLU A 78 -9.68 -9.06 17.83
N ALA A 79 -10.15 -8.60 16.67
CA ALA A 79 -11.51 -8.14 16.42
C ALA A 79 -12.15 -8.88 15.25
N ASP A 80 -13.25 -9.58 15.54
CA ASP A 80 -14.18 -10.12 14.54
C ASP A 80 -15.09 -9.00 14.03
N MET A 81 -14.73 -8.43 12.89
CA MET A 81 -15.48 -7.34 12.25
C MET A 81 -16.85 -7.77 11.67
N SER A 82 -17.24 -9.05 11.82
CA SER A 82 -18.63 -9.47 11.61
C SER A 82 -19.57 -8.95 12.71
N ALA A 83 -19.05 -8.61 13.89
CA ALA A 83 -19.82 -7.97 14.96
C ALA A 83 -20.33 -6.59 14.51
N ASN A 84 -21.66 -6.44 14.50
CA ASN A 84 -22.35 -5.35 13.81
C ASN A 84 -22.35 -4.01 14.57
N ASN A 85 -21.46 -3.81 15.54
CA ASN A 85 -21.30 -2.57 16.29
C ASN A 85 -19.85 -2.11 16.37
N LEU A 86 -18.92 -2.75 15.64
CA LEU A 86 -17.50 -2.41 15.60
C LEU A 86 -17.17 -1.48 14.42
N TYR A 87 -16.34 -0.49 14.70
CA TYR A 87 -15.83 0.54 13.80
C TYR A 87 -14.31 0.65 13.93
N LEU A 88 -13.65 1.01 12.83
CA LEU A 88 -12.21 1.27 12.78
C LEU A 88 -11.99 2.62 12.12
N ASP A 89 -11.37 3.54 12.86
CA ASP A 89 -11.24 4.94 12.50
C ASP A 89 -9.75 5.32 12.45
N THR A 90 -9.29 5.97 11.37
CA THR A 90 -7.92 6.52 11.29
C THR A 90 -7.93 7.96 11.78
N VAL A 91 -7.27 8.23 12.91
CA VAL A 91 -7.44 9.50 13.63
C VAL A 91 -6.11 10.21 13.82
N TYR A 92 -5.91 11.29 13.07
CA TYR A 92 -4.79 12.19 13.23
C TYR A 92 -4.91 13.05 14.50
N GLY A 93 -3.77 13.43 15.08
CA GLY A 93 -3.74 14.36 16.21
C GLY A 93 -4.09 15.81 15.84
N GLY A 94 -4.26 16.14 14.55
CA GLY A 94 -4.59 17.46 14.05
C GLY A 94 -5.56 17.41 12.86
N ALA A 95 -5.93 18.57 12.32
CA ALA A 95 -6.85 18.68 11.19
C ALA A 95 -6.21 18.34 9.81
N THR A 96 -4.90 18.06 9.80
CA THR A 96 -4.09 17.74 8.62
C THR A 96 -3.20 16.54 8.95
N CYS A 97 -2.68 15.83 7.94
CA CYS A 97 -1.69 14.77 8.16
C CYS A 97 -0.33 15.31 8.63
N SER A 98 0.00 16.56 8.28
CA SER A 98 1.29 17.18 8.56
C SER A 98 1.33 17.89 9.92
N HIS A 99 2.38 17.64 10.69
CA HIS A 99 2.69 18.26 11.98
C HIS A 99 1.59 18.07 13.05
N ALA A 100 0.75 17.05 12.87
CA ALA A 100 -0.35 16.66 13.75
C ALA A 100 0.07 15.96 15.06
N TYR A 101 1.36 15.99 15.41
CA TYR A 101 1.95 15.10 16.39
C TYR A 101 1.37 15.24 17.80
N LYS A 102 0.74 14.18 18.31
CA LYS A 102 0.25 14.09 19.69
C LYS A 102 0.57 12.74 20.27
N LYS A 103 0.60 12.66 21.61
CA LYS A 103 0.60 11.39 22.32
C LYS A 103 -0.63 10.59 21.91
N GLY A 104 -0.47 9.29 21.60
CA GLY A 104 -1.57 8.42 21.23
C GLY A 104 -2.69 8.42 22.28
N THR A 105 -2.33 8.43 23.57
CA THR A 105 -3.29 8.58 24.69
C THR A 105 -4.12 9.87 24.61
N ALA A 106 -3.54 10.97 24.11
CA ALA A 106 -4.22 12.24 23.91
C ALA A 106 -5.09 12.25 22.63
N ILE A 107 -4.68 11.54 21.57
CA ILE A 107 -5.48 11.35 20.34
C ILE A 107 -6.74 10.55 20.67
N VAL A 108 -6.62 9.40 21.35
CA VAL A 108 -7.77 8.57 21.73
C VAL A 108 -8.70 9.31 22.68
N LYS A 109 -8.18 10.11 23.62
CA LYS A 109 -8.98 10.98 24.49
C LYS A 109 -9.76 12.04 23.69
N ALA A 110 -9.13 12.67 22.70
CA ALA A 110 -9.78 13.66 21.86
C ALA A 110 -10.89 13.02 21.01
N PHE A 111 -10.64 11.83 20.45
CA PHE A 111 -11.65 11.04 19.74
C PHE A 111 -12.87 10.72 20.60
N ASP A 112 -12.68 10.19 21.82
CA ASP A 112 -13.79 9.86 22.73
C ASP A 112 -14.60 11.10 23.15
N SER A 113 -13.90 12.23 23.34
CA SER A 113 -14.51 13.51 23.71
C SER A 113 -15.30 14.14 22.55
N ALA A 114 -14.88 13.92 21.30
CA ALA A 114 -15.54 14.44 20.11
C ALA A 114 -16.72 13.56 19.64
N ASN A 115 -16.74 12.26 20.00
CA ASN A 115 -17.74 11.31 19.53
C ASN A 115 -18.74 10.95 20.63
N SER A 116 -20.02 11.26 20.43
CA SER A 116 -21.10 10.83 21.33
C SER A 116 -21.55 9.39 21.07
N SER A 117 -21.46 8.93 19.82
CA SER A 117 -21.93 7.62 19.34
C SER A 117 -20.86 6.53 19.38
N LEU A 118 -19.61 6.87 19.07
CA LEU A 118 -18.47 5.95 19.09
C LEU A 118 -17.74 6.02 20.43
N LYS A 119 -17.32 4.87 20.95
CA LYS A 119 -16.56 4.73 22.20
C LYS A 119 -15.34 3.85 21.95
N PRO A 120 -14.11 4.36 22.09
CA PRO A 120 -12.90 3.59 21.80
C PRO A 120 -12.74 2.46 22.83
N ILE A 121 -12.32 1.28 22.35
CA ILE A 121 -12.05 0.09 23.18
C ILE A 121 -10.61 -0.39 23.06
N ALA A 122 -9.94 -0.10 21.94
CA ALA A 122 -8.50 -0.27 21.74
C ALA A 122 -8.00 0.73 20.70
N ALA A 123 -6.72 1.08 20.73
CA ALA A 123 -6.06 1.80 19.66
C ALA A 123 -4.57 1.43 19.60
N ILE A 124 -3.96 1.59 18.43
CA ILE A 124 -2.51 1.50 18.22
C ILE A 124 -2.01 2.70 17.41
N ASN A 125 -0.73 3.06 17.54
CA ASN A 125 -0.11 3.98 16.58
C ASN A 125 -0.08 3.36 15.18
N ALA A 126 -0.01 4.21 14.16
CA ALA A 126 -0.28 3.79 12.80
C ALA A 126 0.80 4.27 11.80
N ASP A 127 0.56 5.35 11.08
CA ASP A 127 1.39 5.77 9.94
C ASP A 127 2.86 5.95 10.35
N GLY A 128 3.79 5.42 9.54
CA GLY A 128 5.16 5.94 9.51
C GLY A 128 5.19 7.31 8.84
N TRP A 129 6.14 8.19 9.18
CA TRP A 129 6.20 9.54 8.59
C TRP A 129 7.62 10.03 8.30
N TRP A 130 7.74 10.91 7.32
CA TRP A 130 8.94 11.72 7.07
C TRP A 130 8.98 12.93 8.00
N LEU A 131 10.17 13.34 8.42
CA LEU A 131 10.42 14.56 9.21
C LEU A 131 11.17 15.66 8.43
N TYR A 132 11.69 15.33 7.24
CA TYR A 132 12.55 16.21 6.46
C TYR A 132 12.07 16.28 5.00
N THR A 133 12.14 17.47 4.43
CA THR A 133 11.90 17.76 3.00
C THR A 133 13.04 17.35 2.07
N ASN A 134 14.16 16.91 2.64
CA ASN A 134 15.40 16.65 1.91
C ASN A 134 15.22 15.50 0.90
N THR A 135 15.13 15.83 -0.38
CA THR A 135 14.98 14.86 -1.48
C THR A 135 16.28 14.74 -2.26
N ALA A 136 16.61 13.53 -2.71
CA ALA A 136 17.81 13.29 -3.50
C ALA A 136 17.56 13.67 -4.97
N VAL A 137 18.52 14.37 -5.59
CA VAL A 137 18.47 14.70 -7.02
C VAL A 137 19.67 14.10 -7.73
N GLU A 138 19.43 13.38 -8.82
CA GLU A 138 20.49 12.90 -9.71
C GLU A 138 20.89 14.00 -10.70
N TYR A 139 22.17 14.36 -10.70
CA TYR A 139 22.79 15.18 -11.74
C TYR A 139 23.76 14.31 -12.55
N SER A 140 24.12 14.76 -13.76
CA SER A 140 25.07 14.07 -14.65
C SER A 140 26.48 13.89 -14.07
N ASN A 141 26.79 14.58 -12.98
CA ASN A 141 28.04 14.52 -12.22
C ASN A 141 27.88 13.90 -10.80
N GLY A 142 26.72 13.31 -10.49
CA GLY A 142 26.46 12.60 -9.22
C GLY A 142 25.13 13.00 -8.55
N LYS A 143 24.74 12.30 -7.48
CA LYS A 143 23.55 12.67 -6.70
C LYS A 143 23.88 13.79 -5.70
N LYS A 144 23.09 14.85 -5.69
CA LYS A 144 23.13 15.95 -4.69
C LYS A 144 21.79 16.01 -3.97
N MET A 145 21.83 16.10 -2.63
CA MET A 145 20.62 16.37 -1.85
C MET A 145 20.16 17.80 -2.10
N LEU A 146 18.88 17.97 -2.41
CA LEU A 146 18.22 19.26 -2.25
C LEU A 146 17.50 19.22 -0.90
N SER A 147 18.04 19.97 0.07
CA SER A 147 17.27 20.32 1.26
C SER A 147 16.05 21.13 0.82
N GLY A 148 14.90 20.86 1.43
CA GLY A 148 13.78 21.79 1.33
C GLY A 148 13.99 23.00 2.24
N THR A 149 13.12 23.99 2.11
CA THR A 149 13.24 25.27 2.86
C THR A 149 12.73 25.18 4.30
N GLY A 150 12.19 24.02 4.73
CA GLY A 150 11.69 23.77 6.08
C GLY A 150 11.48 22.28 6.37
N GLY A 151 10.98 21.95 7.56
CA GLY A 151 10.58 20.59 7.92
C GLY A 151 9.19 20.25 7.36
N LEU A 152 9.02 19.05 6.83
CA LEU A 152 7.73 18.55 6.35
C LEU A 152 7.44 17.15 6.91
N ALA A 153 6.45 17.13 7.78
CA ALA A 153 5.74 15.95 8.23
C ALA A 153 4.80 15.41 7.13
N THR A 154 5.01 14.19 6.64
CA THR A 154 3.98 13.49 5.82
C THR A 154 4.05 11.98 6.02
N PRO A 155 2.91 11.27 6.07
CA PRO A 155 2.85 9.80 6.09
C PRO A 155 3.68 9.16 4.97
N VAL A 156 4.34 8.03 5.23
CA VAL A 156 5.27 7.42 4.25
C VAL A 156 4.56 6.82 3.05
N GLY A 157 3.31 6.37 3.20
CA GLY A 157 2.51 5.73 2.15
C GLY A 157 1.03 6.18 2.14
N PHE A 158 0.19 5.38 1.49
CA PHE A 158 -1.22 5.73 1.23
C PHE A 158 -2.08 5.63 2.50
N THR A 159 -2.81 6.71 2.81
CA THR A 159 -3.56 6.85 4.06
C THR A 159 -4.86 7.63 3.82
N MET A 160 -5.91 7.23 4.55
CA MET A 160 -7.27 7.76 4.42
C MET A 160 -7.92 7.90 5.80
N SER A 161 -8.77 8.92 5.95
CA SER A 161 -9.62 9.09 7.12
C SER A 161 -11.01 9.54 6.67
N ASN A 162 -12.07 8.93 7.21
CA ASN A 162 -13.47 9.29 6.92
C ASN A 162 -13.83 9.38 5.41
N GLY A 163 -13.21 8.53 4.58
CA GLY A 163 -13.44 8.48 3.13
C GLY A 163 -12.69 9.53 2.31
N GLU A 164 -11.73 10.25 2.89
CA GLU A 164 -10.86 11.19 2.20
C GLU A 164 -9.39 10.73 2.20
N ILE A 165 -8.69 10.95 1.08
CA ILE A 165 -7.26 10.68 0.92
C ILE A 165 -6.45 11.76 1.62
N TYR A 166 -5.72 11.37 2.67
CA TYR A 166 -4.84 12.27 3.43
C TYR A 166 -3.45 12.33 2.79
N ALA A 167 -2.92 11.21 2.26
CA ALA A 167 -1.78 11.20 1.36
C ALA A 167 -1.85 10.00 0.39
N SER A 168 -1.23 10.13 -0.79
CA SER A 168 -1.02 9.00 -1.70
C SER A 168 0.11 8.09 -1.22
N ASP A 169 0.35 6.99 -1.92
CA ASP A 169 1.56 6.18 -1.70
C ASP A 169 2.83 7.00 -1.96
N ARG A 170 3.97 6.47 -1.48
CA ARG A 170 5.31 7.02 -1.71
C ARG A 170 5.56 7.18 -3.21
N MET A 171 6.11 8.31 -3.61
CA MET A 171 6.50 8.54 -5.01
C MET A 171 7.94 8.04 -5.24
N PRO A 172 8.29 7.49 -6.41
CA PRO A 172 9.67 7.13 -6.77
C PRO A 172 10.70 8.26 -6.58
N GLN A 173 10.25 9.51 -6.78
CA GLN A 173 11.04 10.74 -6.59
C GLN A 173 11.37 11.03 -5.11
N GLU A 174 10.69 10.41 -4.14
CA GLU A 174 10.98 10.52 -2.70
C GLU A 174 12.07 9.53 -2.25
N SER A 175 13.01 9.19 -3.14
CA SER A 175 14.16 8.35 -2.82
C SER A 175 15.19 9.14 -2.01
N PHE A 176 15.69 8.54 -0.93
CA PHE A 176 16.51 9.21 0.08
C PHE A 176 17.94 8.65 0.10
N LYS A 177 18.88 9.56 0.34
CA LYS A 177 20.24 9.19 0.73
C LYS A 177 20.55 9.86 2.06
N SER A 178 20.65 9.07 3.13
CA SER A 178 21.28 9.54 4.35
C SER A 178 22.80 9.68 4.10
N SER A 179 23.52 10.32 5.02
CA SER A 179 24.99 10.37 4.98
C SER A 179 25.67 8.99 5.00
N SER A 180 24.90 7.92 5.18
CA SER A 180 25.37 6.56 5.47
C SER A 180 24.59 5.43 4.79
N ALA A 181 23.45 5.69 4.14
CA ALA A 181 22.69 4.68 3.39
C ALA A 181 21.93 5.30 2.19
N ASN A 182 21.96 4.61 1.05
CA ASN A 182 20.93 4.77 0.02
C ASN A 182 19.72 3.93 0.47
N LEU A 183 18.58 4.56 0.79
CA LEU A 183 17.33 3.82 0.95
C LEU A 183 16.63 3.79 -0.42
N PRO A 184 16.45 2.62 -1.05
CA PRO A 184 15.78 2.53 -2.33
C PRO A 184 14.32 3.02 -2.24
N TYR A 185 13.70 3.18 -3.39
CA TYR A 185 12.25 3.26 -3.45
C TYR A 185 11.67 1.89 -3.09
N GLU A 186 10.69 1.89 -2.19
CA GLU A 186 9.98 0.70 -1.73
C GLU A 186 8.49 1.07 -1.66
N ASP A 187 7.64 0.26 -2.29
CA ASP A 187 6.17 0.35 -2.25
C ASP A 187 5.70 0.19 -0.79
N GLN A 188 4.84 1.08 -0.28
CA GLN A 188 4.37 0.98 1.11
C GLN A 188 3.09 0.14 1.20
N ILE A 189 3.00 -0.74 2.19
CA ILE A 189 1.79 -1.53 2.41
C ILE A 189 0.82 -0.73 3.29
N SER A 190 -0.45 -0.71 2.90
CA SER A 190 -1.51 -0.10 3.72
C SER A 190 -2.53 -1.13 4.17
N PHE A 191 -3.00 -0.97 5.41
CA PHE A 191 -4.24 -1.54 5.90
C PHE A 191 -5.38 -0.58 5.57
N GLY A 192 -6.53 -1.10 5.16
CA GLY A 192 -7.74 -0.32 4.94
C GLY A 192 -8.98 -1.05 5.42
N ILE A 193 -9.99 -0.29 5.84
CA ILE A 193 -11.34 -0.78 6.15
C ILE A 193 -12.34 -0.16 5.18
N THR A 194 -13.19 -0.97 4.56
CA THR A 194 -14.22 -0.47 3.63
C THR A 194 -15.44 0.08 4.34
N SER A 195 -16.25 0.85 3.60
CA SER A 195 -17.58 1.30 4.04
C SER A 195 -18.57 0.16 4.35
N ASP A 196 -18.27 -1.07 3.88
CA ASP A 196 -18.95 -2.32 4.26
C ASP A 196 -18.14 -3.18 5.26
N PHE A 197 -17.20 -2.56 5.98
CA PHE A 197 -16.45 -3.11 7.12
C PHE A 197 -15.56 -4.32 6.78
N VAL A 198 -15.14 -4.42 5.52
CA VAL A 198 -14.22 -5.45 5.03
C VAL A 198 -12.78 -4.95 5.18
N PRO A 199 -11.94 -5.60 6.01
CA PRO A 199 -10.53 -5.24 6.11
C PRO A 199 -9.76 -5.74 4.87
N VAL A 200 -8.81 -4.94 4.40
CA VAL A 200 -7.88 -5.27 3.31
C VAL A 200 -6.45 -4.83 3.65
N ILE A 201 -5.47 -5.58 3.15
CA ILE A 201 -4.04 -5.24 3.20
C ILE A 201 -3.43 -5.49 1.83
N SER A 202 -2.88 -4.45 1.21
CA SER A 202 -2.08 -4.52 -0.02
C SER A 202 -1.44 -3.14 -0.31
N ASN A 203 -1.16 -2.79 -1.56
CA ASN A 203 -0.45 -1.56 -1.94
C ASN A 203 -1.35 -0.67 -2.82
N PRO A 204 -2.22 0.16 -2.21
CA PRO A 204 -3.06 1.11 -2.94
C PRO A 204 -2.30 2.36 -3.38
N ASN A 205 -2.74 2.96 -4.47
CA ASN A 205 -2.31 4.30 -4.86
C ASN A 205 -3.46 5.06 -5.58
N ALA A 206 -3.29 6.36 -5.77
CA ALA A 206 -4.23 7.25 -6.45
C ALA A 206 -3.68 7.68 -7.82
N GLN A 207 -4.48 7.51 -8.87
CA GLN A 207 -4.24 8.12 -10.17
C GLN A 207 -4.94 9.48 -10.22
N ILE A 208 -4.17 10.56 -10.37
CA ILE A 208 -4.66 11.94 -10.43
C ILE A 208 -4.52 12.46 -11.86
N THR A 209 -5.65 12.81 -12.49
CA THR A 209 -5.66 13.44 -13.83
C THR A 209 -6.11 14.89 -13.71
N ILE A 210 -5.32 15.80 -14.26
CA ILE A 210 -5.54 17.25 -14.19
C ILE A 210 -5.67 17.77 -15.62
N LYS A 211 -6.88 18.16 -16.03
CA LYS A 211 -7.15 18.71 -17.36
C LYS A 211 -7.39 20.23 -17.28
N ASN A 212 -6.49 21.02 -17.85
CA ASN A 212 -6.77 22.43 -18.14
C ASN A 212 -7.69 22.49 -19.37
N THR A 213 -8.99 22.72 -19.15
CA THR A 213 -10.00 22.70 -20.22
C THR A 213 -9.93 23.96 -21.09
N SER A 214 -9.47 25.09 -20.53
CA SER A 214 -9.22 26.33 -21.28
C SER A 214 -8.12 26.19 -22.33
N LYS A 215 -7.17 25.27 -22.13
CA LYS A 215 -6.03 25.03 -23.06
C LYS A 215 -6.03 23.65 -23.71
N ASN A 216 -6.99 22.81 -23.31
CA ASN A 216 -7.07 21.40 -23.69
C ASN A 216 -5.76 20.60 -23.46
N THR A 217 -5.00 20.95 -22.42
CA THR A 217 -3.83 20.19 -21.98
C THR A 217 -4.20 19.24 -20.83
N THR A 218 -3.40 18.21 -20.58
CA THR A 218 -3.61 17.27 -19.47
C THR A 218 -2.27 16.93 -18.83
N ALA A 219 -2.24 16.97 -17.51
CA ALA A 219 -1.14 16.58 -16.65
C ALA A 219 -1.59 15.45 -15.70
N TYR A 220 -0.63 14.75 -15.13
CA TYR A 220 -0.85 13.70 -14.14
C TYR A 220 0.03 14.00 -12.94
N ALA A 221 -0.55 14.10 -11.74
CA ALA A 221 0.24 14.28 -10.52
C ALA A 221 0.79 12.93 -10.06
N ASP A 222 2.06 12.91 -9.65
CA ASP A 222 2.77 11.75 -9.12
C ASP A 222 2.25 11.35 -7.73
N GLY A 223 1.64 12.29 -6.98
CA GLY A 223 1.11 12.02 -5.65
C GLY A 223 0.26 13.13 -5.04
N ILE A 224 -0.31 12.83 -3.88
CA ILE A 224 -1.18 13.69 -3.07
C ILE A 224 -0.52 13.93 -1.71
N ASN A 225 -0.34 15.21 -1.32
CA ASN A 225 0.23 15.63 -0.02
C ASN A 225 1.63 15.02 0.30
N ARG A 226 2.39 14.74 -0.76
CA ARG A 226 3.73 14.14 -0.72
C ARG A 226 4.83 15.19 -0.53
N LEU A 227 6.07 14.76 -0.34
CA LEU A 227 7.21 15.69 -0.38
C LEU A 227 7.30 16.34 -1.78
N PRO A 228 7.61 17.64 -1.90
CA PRO A 228 7.77 18.30 -3.20
C PRO A 228 9.10 17.90 -3.83
N ALA A 229 9.24 16.64 -4.26
CA ALA A 229 10.46 16.10 -4.81
C ALA A 229 10.84 16.76 -6.15
N TYR A 230 12.10 16.62 -6.55
CA TYR A 230 12.53 17.05 -7.88
C TYR A 230 11.97 16.10 -8.95
N ASN A 231 11.64 16.62 -10.13
CA ASN A 231 10.97 15.88 -11.21
C ASN A 231 9.62 15.23 -10.79
N SER A 232 8.88 15.83 -9.85
CA SER A 232 7.49 15.46 -9.56
C SER A 232 6.50 16.62 -9.77
N LEU A 233 5.25 16.26 -10.05
CA LEU A 233 4.07 17.11 -9.93
C LEU A 233 3.25 16.60 -8.73
N VAL A 234 3.17 17.38 -7.66
CA VAL A 234 2.40 17.01 -6.45
C VAL A 234 1.11 17.81 -6.38
N MET A 235 0.00 17.15 -6.03
CA MET A 235 -1.27 17.81 -5.70
C MET A 235 -1.40 17.94 -4.18
N TYR A 236 -1.49 19.18 -3.69
CA TYR A 236 -1.73 19.47 -2.27
C TYR A 236 -3.19 19.82 -2.02
N THR A 237 -3.77 19.18 -1.01
CA THR A 237 -5.14 19.38 -0.51
C THR A 237 -5.12 20.03 0.87
N ASP A 238 -6.27 20.45 1.37
CA ASP A 238 -6.45 21.05 2.69
C ASP A 238 -6.26 20.08 3.87
N LYS A 239 -6.14 18.77 3.61
CA LYS A 239 -5.73 17.73 4.57
C LYS A 239 -4.21 17.52 4.60
N GLY A 240 -3.50 18.11 3.63
CA GLY A 240 -2.04 18.12 3.53
C GLY A 240 -1.39 19.18 4.41
N PRO A 241 -0.11 19.49 4.16
CA PRO A 241 0.60 20.53 4.88
C PRO A 241 0.10 21.94 4.56
N ALA A 242 0.15 22.83 5.56
CA ALA A 242 -0.12 24.25 5.39
C ALA A 242 0.90 24.97 4.48
N ASN A 243 2.12 24.43 4.35
CA ASN A 243 3.12 24.84 3.37
C ASN A 243 3.92 23.60 2.96
N ASN A 244 4.15 23.40 1.66
CA ASN A 244 4.94 22.28 1.15
C ASN A 244 6.46 22.47 1.30
N TYR A 245 6.93 23.70 1.53
CA TYR A 245 8.35 24.07 1.60
C TYR A 245 9.15 23.65 0.35
N SER A 246 8.51 23.74 -0.83
CA SER A 246 9.17 23.49 -2.10
C SER A 246 10.19 24.57 -2.43
N ASN A 247 11.30 24.18 -3.07
CA ASN A 247 12.41 25.09 -3.35
C ASN A 247 12.08 26.04 -4.50
N ASP A 248 12.91 27.08 -4.63
CA ASP A 248 12.79 28.16 -5.61
C ASP A 248 12.71 27.71 -7.10
N ASP A 249 12.98 26.45 -7.45
CA ASP A 249 12.75 25.91 -8.80
C ASP A 249 11.29 25.51 -9.09
N ALA A 250 10.43 25.50 -8.06
CA ALA A 250 9.03 25.12 -8.19
C ALA A 250 8.20 26.13 -9.00
N PHE A 251 7.26 25.62 -9.77
CA PHE A 251 6.16 26.40 -10.33
C PHE A 251 4.85 25.89 -9.75
N GLU A 252 4.11 26.78 -9.10
CA GLU A 252 2.94 26.41 -8.30
C GLU A 252 1.67 27.10 -8.79
N VAL A 253 0.60 26.31 -8.91
CA VAL A 253 -0.70 26.75 -9.42
C VAL A 253 -1.73 26.58 -8.31
N LYS A 254 -2.27 27.69 -7.79
CA LYS A 254 -3.34 27.66 -6.80
C LYS A 254 -4.70 27.68 -7.51
N ILE A 255 -5.48 26.63 -7.32
CA ILE A 255 -6.78 26.42 -7.97
C ILE A 255 -7.87 26.55 -6.91
N LYS A 256 -8.83 27.44 -7.15
CA LYS A 256 -10.07 27.52 -6.36
C LYS A 256 -11.06 26.51 -6.90
N ILE A 257 -11.55 25.59 -6.08
CA ILE A 257 -12.62 24.67 -6.49
C ILE A 257 -13.95 25.42 -6.57
N THR A 258 -14.70 25.19 -7.64
CA THR A 258 -15.95 25.91 -7.96
C THR A 258 -17.14 24.99 -8.20
N SER A 259 -16.93 23.69 -8.41
CA SER A 259 -18.00 22.70 -8.55
C SER A 259 -18.62 22.26 -7.21
N THR A 260 -17.99 22.59 -6.09
CA THR A 260 -18.48 22.36 -4.72
C THR A 260 -17.91 23.43 -3.79
N ASN A 261 -18.56 23.65 -2.65
CA ASN A 261 -18.09 24.54 -1.57
C ASN A 261 -17.15 23.85 -0.58
N ASP A 262 -17.20 22.52 -0.56
CA ASP A 262 -16.39 21.64 0.28
C ASP A 262 -16.07 20.40 -0.57
N TYR A 263 -14.80 20.20 -0.93
CA TYR A 263 -14.39 19.06 -1.72
C TYR A 263 -14.00 17.89 -0.82
N VAL A 264 -14.13 16.67 -1.35
CA VAL A 264 -13.59 15.47 -0.73
C VAL A 264 -12.80 14.72 -1.80
N ILE A 265 -11.50 14.50 -1.56
CA ILE A 265 -10.62 13.79 -2.50
C ILE A 265 -10.65 12.30 -2.20
N LYS A 266 -11.21 11.52 -3.13
CA LYS A 266 -11.42 10.07 -3.00
C LYS A 266 -11.54 9.39 -4.36
N HIS A 267 -11.78 8.08 -4.38
CA HIS A 267 -12.11 7.40 -5.63
C HIS A 267 -13.38 7.97 -6.26
N GLY A 268 -13.32 8.29 -7.55
CA GLY A 268 -14.45 8.82 -8.31
C GLY A 268 -14.67 10.32 -8.15
N THR A 269 -13.78 11.04 -7.44
CA THR A 269 -13.78 12.51 -7.44
C THR A 269 -13.61 13.01 -8.87
N ASP A 270 -14.51 13.88 -9.31
CA ASP A 270 -14.50 14.59 -10.58
C ASP A 270 -14.97 16.03 -10.32
N ILE A 271 -14.02 16.93 -10.09
CA ILE A 271 -14.28 18.30 -9.65
C ILE A 271 -13.72 19.32 -10.64
N THR A 272 -14.26 20.53 -10.62
CA THR A 272 -13.79 21.64 -11.46
C THR A 272 -13.49 22.85 -10.60
N GLY A 273 -12.43 23.57 -10.97
CA GLY A 273 -12.00 24.81 -10.36
C GLY A 273 -11.44 25.81 -11.37
N THR A 274 -11.08 26.98 -10.87
CA THR A 274 -10.45 28.07 -11.64
C THR A 274 -9.10 28.41 -11.03
N VAL A 275 -8.08 28.62 -11.86
CA VAL A 275 -6.76 29.09 -11.38
C VAL A 275 -6.91 30.49 -10.77
N GLU A 276 -6.59 30.61 -9.48
CA GLU A 276 -6.64 31.87 -8.73
C GLU A 276 -5.31 32.64 -8.83
N SER A 277 -4.19 31.95 -8.64
CA SER A 277 -2.83 32.51 -8.68
C SER A 277 -1.83 31.52 -9.26
N ILE A 278 -0.72 32.09 -9.75
CA ILE A 278 0.47 31.41 -10.25
C ILE A 278 1.64 31.92 -9.41
N HIS A 279 2.48 31.01 -8.94
CA HIS A 279 3.70 31.28 -8.20
C HIS A 279 4.84 30.71 -9.05
N ALA A 280 5.62 31.60 -9.66
CA ALA A 280 6.74 31.21 -10.53
C ALA A 280 8.00 30.89 -9.69
N PRO A 281 9.01 30.23 -10.27
CA PRO A 281 10.31 30.05 -9.63
C PRO A 281 10.86 31.32 -8.98
N GLY A 282 11.35 31.21 -7.74
CA GLY A 282 11.79 32.32 -6.89
C GLY A 282 10.69 33.13 -6.19
N ALA A 283 9.40 32.85 -6.43
CA ALA A 283 8.31 33.44 -5.67
C ALA A 283 8.04 32.67 -4.37
N SER A 284 7.47 33.33 -3.36
CA SER A 284 7.05 32.68 -2.12
C SER A 284 5.96 31.61 -2.37
N ASN A 285 6.11 30.45 -1.73
CA ASN A 285 5.17 29.34 -1.85
C ASN A 285 3.74 29.77 -1.42
N PRO A 286 2.68 29.31 -2.11
CA PRO A 286 1.31 29.47 -1.64
C PRO A 286 1.08 28.60 -0.39
N THR A 287 0.40 29.16 0.60
CA THR A 287 -0.03 28.41 1.79
C THR A 287 -1.41 27.79 1.61
N MET A 288 -1.61 26.63 2.21
CA MET A 288 -2.90 25.95 2.35
C MET A 288 -3.49 26.24 3.74
N THR A 289 -4.81 26.41 3.80
CA THR A 289 -5.57 26.45 5.06
C THR A 289 -6.58 25.31 5.05
N ALA A 290 -6.79 24.65 6.20
CA ALA A 290 -7.83 23.63 6.34
C ALA A 290 -9.21 24.17 5.94
N ASN A 291 -10.01 23.37 5.25
CA ASN A 291 -11.35 23.69 4.74
C ASN A 291 -11.40 24.93 3.83
N SER A 292 -10.30 25.25 3.14
CA SER A 292 -10.20 26.47 2.31
C SER A 292 -10.78 26.32 0.90
N ASN A 293 -11.13 25.10 0.48
CA ASN A 293 -11.63 24.77 -0.86
C ASN A 293 -10.65 25.14 -2.01
N TYR A 294 -9.34 25.18 -1.72
CA TYR A 294 -8.27 25.29 -2.72
C TYR A 294 -7.51 23.98 -2.89
N ILE A 295 -6.94 23.79 -4.07
CA ILE A 295 -5.90 22.80 -4.38
C ILE A 295 -4.67 23.54 -4.88
N ILE A 296 -3.48 23.12 -4.48
CA ILE A 296 -2.21 23.63 -5.01
C ILE A 296 -1.57 22.52 -5.84
N LEU A 297 -1.13 22.84 -7.05
CA LEU A 297 -0.28 21.96 -7.86
C LEU A 297 1.15 22.50 -7.81
N THR A 298 2.12 21.66 -7.50
CA THR A 298 3.54 22.05 -7.39
C THR A 298 4.35 21.18 -8.35
N GLY A 299 4.82 21.78 -9.45
CA GLY A 299 5.66 21.10 -10.45
C GLY A 299 7.13 21.52 -10.32
N ARG A 300 8.03 20.54 -10.17
CA ARG A 300 9.48 20.76 -10.06
C ARG A 300 10.27 20.01 -11.15
N GLY A 301 11.49 20.47 -11.42
CA GLY A 301 12.35 19.87 -12.45
C GLY A 301 11.66 19.74 -13.81
N SER A 302 11.70 18.57 -14.45
CA SER A 302 11.02 18.32 -15.73
C SER A 302 9.50 18.53 -15.67
N GLN A 303 8.87 18.25 -14.52
CA GLN A 303 7.43 18.35 -14.31
C GLN A 303 6.94 19.80 -14.18
N TYR A 304 7.84 20.78 -14.08
CA TYR A 304 7.54 22.21 -14.34
C TYR A 304 6.71 22.40 -15.62
N ASN A 305 7.09 21.71 -16.70
CA ASN A 305 6.46 21.86 -18.02
C ASN A 305 5.00 21.37 -18.07
N SER A 306 4.57 20.55 -17.11
CA SER A 306 3.18 20.07 -17.02
C SER A 306 2.20 21.20 -16.66
N VAL A 307 2.66 22.21 -15.91
CA VAL A 307 1.82 23.27 -15.31
C VAL A 307 2.28 24.69 -15.65
N SER A 308 3.50 24.92 -16.13
CA SER A 308 4.03 26.24 -16.49
C SER A 308 3.20 27.00 -17.52
N GLY A 309 2.45 26.27 -18.36
CA GLY A 309 1.51 26.83 -19.32
C GLY A 309 0.22 27.41 -18.71
N TYR A 310 -0.07 27.22 -17.43
CA TYR A 310 -1.34 27.65 -16.80
C TYR A 310 -1.38 29.17 -16.59
N LYS A 311 -2.59 29.75 -16.62
CA LYS A 311 -2.82 31.19 -16.37
C LYS A 311 -4.00 31.39 -15.42
N LYS A 312 -3.98 32.49 -14.67
CA LYS A 312 -5.11 32.93 -13.84
C LYS A 312 -6.39 33.01 -14.70
N GLY A 313 -7.48 32.43 -14.21
CA GLY A 313 -8.74 32.30 -14.93
C GLY A 313 -8.89 31.03 -15.79
N ASP A 314 -7.83 30.25 -16.01
CA ASP A 314 -7.95 28.94 -16.66
C ASP A 314 -8.89 28.02 -15.84
N THR A 315 -9.75 27.29 -16.53
CA THR A 315 -10.62 26.26 -15.93
C THR A 315 -9.89 24.93 -15.89
N VAL A 316 -9.91 24.27 -14.73
CA VAL A 316 -9.20 23.01 -14.48
C VAL A 316 -10.17 21.97 -13.94
N ASN A 317 -10.23 20.81 -14.59
CA ASN A 317 -10.94 19.62 -14.11
C ASN A 317 -9.93 18.66 -13.49
N ILE A 318 -10.25 18.11 -12.31
CA ILE A 318 -9.41 17.19 -11.56
C ILE A 318 -10.20 15.91 -11.33
N LYS A 319 -9.62 14.77 -11.72
CA LYS A 319 -10.19 13.43 -11.50
C LYS A 319 -9.25 12.57 -10.68
N VAL A 320 -9.80 11.83 -9.73
CA VAL A 320 -9.03 10.91 -8.87
C VAL A 320 -9.67 9.52 -8.89
N SER A 321 -8.85 8.49 -9.09
CA SER A 321 -9.25 7.09 -8.95
C SER A 321 -8.24 6.32 -8.11
N ILE A 322 -8.73 5.42 -7.24
CA ILE A 322 -7.89 4.54 -6.42
C ILE A 322 -7.75 3.19 -7.14
N PHE A 323 -6.54 2.65 -7.13
CA PHE A 323 -6.21 1.32 -7.62
C PHE A 323 -5.24 0.63 -6.65
N ASP A 324 -5.20 -0.69 -6.63
CA ASP A 324 -4.08 -1.44 -6.05
C ASP A 324 -2.99 -1.61 -7.10
N GLN A 325 -1.72 -1.31 -6.80
CA GLN A 325 -0.66 -1.35 -7.81
C GLN A 325 -0.41 -2.77 -8.34
N TYR A 326 -0.62 -3.79 -7.49
CA TYR A 326 -0.61 -5.19 -7.89
C TYR A 326 -1.98 -5.66 -8.43
N GLY A 327 -3.03 -4.86 -8.28
CA GLY A 327 -4.42 -5.13 -8.66
C GLY A 327 -5.23 -5.99 -7.68
N LYS A 328 -4.62 -6.42 -6.57
CA LYS A 328 -5.10 -7.47 -5.64
C LYS A 328 -6.52 -7.19 -5.13
N TYR A 329 -6.75 -5.95 -4.70
CA TYR A 329 -7.96 -5.52 -4.02
C TYR A 329 -8.50 -4.17 -4.52
N THR A 330 -8.27 -3.81 -5.80
CA THR A 330 -8.70 -2.51 -6.38
C THR A 330 -10.16 -2.16 -6.08
N SER A 331 -11.10 -3.10 -6.26
CA SER A 331 -12.54 -2.86 -6.02
C SER A 331 -12.91 -2.66 -4.55
N GLN A 332 -12.04 -3.04 -3.62
CA GLN A 332 -12.18 -2.85 -2.19
C GLN A 332 -11.57 -1.52 -1.79
N TRP A 333 -10.36 -1.20 -2.26
CA TRP A 333 -9.73 0.11 -2.06
C TRP A 333 -10.56 1.29 -2.55
N GLN A 334 -11.33 1.10 -3.63
CA GLN A 334 -12.33 2.05 -4.11
C GLN A 334 -13.51 2.31 -3.15
N LYS A 335 -13.63 1.52 -2.08
CA LYS A 335 -14.62 1.64 -0.99
C LYS A 335 -14.00 1.88 0.38
N VAL A 336 -12.67 1.98 0.48
CA VAL A 336 -11.99 2.21 1.76
C VAL A 336 -12.35 3.59 2.29
N THR A 337 -12.70 3.65 3.58
CA THR A 337 -12.95 4.91 4.28
C THR A 337 -11.74 5.34 5.09
N ASP A 338 -11.10 4.37 5.75
CA ASP A 338 -10.02 4.61 6.70
C ASP A 338 -8.88 3.66 6.38
N ALA A 339 -7.66 4.20 6.29
CA ALA A 339 -6.47 3.47 5.90
C ALA A 339 -5.22 4.03 6.56
N VAL A 340 -4.31 3.14 6.94
CA VAL A 340 -3.01 3.46 7.54
C VAL A 340 -1.90 2.71 6.81
N CYS A 341 -0.76 3.36 6.63
CA CYS A 341 0.39 2.86 5.90
C CYS A 341 1.51 2.37 6.82
N GLY A 342 2.37 1.52 6.27
CA GLY A 342 3.59 1.05 6.91
C GLY A 342 4.47 0.33 5.89
N HIS A 343 5.57 -0.21 6.37
CA HIS A 343 6.67 -0.57 5.48
C HIS A 343 6.68 -2.05 5.10
N ILE A 344 7.14 -2.91 6.01
CA ILE A 344 7.61 -4.25 5.64
C ILE A 344 6.48 -5.28 5.84
N PRO A 345 5.97 -5.95 4.79
CA PRO A 345 5.14 -7.12 4.96
C PRO A 345 5.97 -8.32 5.41
N PHE A 346 5.47 -9.09 6.38
CA PHE A 346 6.04 -10.39 6.76
C PHE A 346 5.05 -11.55 6.52
N VAL A 347 3.80 -11.26 6.16
CA VAL A 347 2.83 -12.23 5.66
C VAL A 347 2.06 -11.63 4.50
N THR A 348 1.90 -12.40 3.43
CA THR A 348 1.01 -12.06 2.32
C THR A 348 0.37 -13.33 1.79
N ASP A 349 -0.96 -13.32 1.66
CA ASP A 349 -1.76 -14.44 1.14
C ASP A 349 -1.51 -15.78 1.86
N GLY A 350 -1.35 -15.73 3.19
CA GLY A 350 -1.05 -16.86 4.07
C GLY A 350 0.38 -17.39 3.94
N LYS A 351 1.19 -16.84 3.05
CA LYS A 351 2.63 -17.13 2.97
C LYS A 351 3.37 -16.15 3.87
N ALA A 352 4.08 -16.68 4.85
CA ALA A 352 4.98 -15.90 5.67
C ALA A 352 6.39 -15.79 5.05
N PHE A 353 7.09 -14.73 5.39
CA PHE A 353 8.44 -14.38 4.93
C PHE A 353 9.29 -13.93 6.12
N THR A 354 10.61 -13.98 6.00
CA THR A 354 11.51 -13.31 6.94
C THR A 354 11.61 -11.84 6.55
N PRO A 355 11.15 -10.89 7.39
CA PRO A 355 11.28 -9.45 7.09
C PRO A 355 12.75 -9.04 7.19
N GLY A 356 13.22 -8.22 6.25
CA GLY A 356 14.60 -7.73 6.20
C GLY A 356 14.86 -6.59 7.18
N ILE A 357 14.64 -6.81 8.48
CA ILE A 357 14.92 -5.82 9.53
C ILE A 357 16.38 -5.96 10.02
N GLU A 358 17.17 -4.88 9.89
CA GLU A 358 18.59 -4.87 10.26
C GLU A 358 18.85 -4.96 11.77
N SER A 359 17.83 -4.72 12.59
CA SER A 359 17.92 -4.76 14.05
C SER A 359 16.57 -5.11 14.68
N ASN A 360 16.61 -5.64 15.88
CA ASN A 360 15.42 -6.02 16.64
C ASN A 360 14.87 -4.82 17.43
N TYR A 361 13.80 -4.19 16.96
CA TYR A 361 13.16 -3.03 17.62
C TYR A 361 11.71 -3.33 18.06
N PRO A 362 11.15 -2.57 19.04
CA PRO A 362 9.73 -2.66 19.39
C PRO A 362 8.84 -2.41 18.18
N ALA A 363 7.87 -3.27 17.94
CA ALA A 363 7.09 -3.29 16.70
C ALA A 363 5.60 -3.14 16.97
N THR A 364 4.96 -2.21 16.27
CA THR A 364 3.50 -2.18 16.07
C THR A 364 3.16 -2.87 14.76
N ILE A 365 2.15 -3.72 14.79
CA ILE A 365 1.77 -4.62 13.70
C ILE A 365 0.25 -4.60 13.53
N ILE A 366 -0.18 -4.53 12.28
CA ILE A 366 -1.56 -4.74 11.87
C ILE A 366 -1.62 -5.98 10.97
N GLY A 367 -2.67 -6.78 11.10
CA GLY A 367 -2.84 -8.00 10.32
C GLY A 367 -4.30 -8.40 10.16
N ILE A 368 -4.54 -9.27 9.20
CA ILE A 368 -5.82 -9.91 8.94
C ILE A 368 -5.62 -11.42 9.05
N THR A 369 -6.45 -12.13 9.83
CA THR A 369 -6.36 -13.60 9.95
C THR A 369 -6.95 -14.31 8.74
N ASN A 370 -6.71 -15.62 8.59
CA ASN A 370 -7.38 -16.43 7.57
C ASN A 370 -8.92 -16.43 7.69
N SER A 371 -9.48 -16.08 8.85
CA SER A 371 -10.93 -15.91 9.05
C SER A 371 -11.45 -14.52 8.69
N GLY A 372 -10.57 -13.53 8.47
CA GLY A 372 -10.93 -12.13 8.24
C GLY A 372 -10.93 -11.23 9.47
N ASN A 373 -10.51 -11.74 10.65
CA ASN A 373 -10.41 -10.93 11.87
C ASN A 373 -9.24 -9.94 11.76
N VAL A 374 -9.41 -8.74 12.30
CA VAL A 374 -8.32 -7.74 12.41
C VAL A 374 -7.50 -8.02 13.67
N VAL A 375 -6.17 -8.01 13.54
CA VAL A 375 -5.22 -8.21 14.64
C VAL A 375 -4.36 -6.95 14.78
N MET A 376 -4.52 -6.25 15.90
CA MET A 376 -3.63 -5.18 16.36
C MET A 376 -2.64 -5.76 17.36
N LEU A 377 -1.35 -5.55 17.16
CA LEU A 377 -0.31 -6.09 18.03
C LEU A 377 0.78 -5.06 18.30
N THR A 378 1.17 -4.91 19.56
CA THR A 378 2.48 -4.34 19.92
C THR A 378 3.35 -5.42 20.54
N SER A 379 4.64 -5.38 20.23
CA SER A 379 5.63 -6.32 20.78
C SER A 379 6.96 -5.63 21.01
N GLY A 380 7.66 -6.06 22.06
CA GLY A 380 8.91 -5.40 22.44
C GLY A 380 8.71 -4.14 23.27
N ALA A 381 9.84 -3.54 23.65
CA ALA A 381 10.02 -2.72 24.85
C ALA A 381 9.83 -3.52 26.16
N THR A 382 10.75 -3.36 27.09
CA THR A 382 10.70 -4.02 28.42
C THR A 382 10.46 -3.00 29.53
N LYS A 383 10.11 -3.48 30.72
CA LYS A 383 9.77 -2.66 31.90
C LYS A 383 10.89 -1.71 32.37
N ASP A 384 12.12 -1.95 31.94
CA ASP A 384 13.30 -1.11 32.13
C ASP A 384 13.40 0.07 31.13
N GLY A 385 12.46 0.19 30.18
CA GLY A 385 12.45 1.20 29.13
C GLY A 385 13.37 0.91 27.94
N SER A 386 14.06 -0.23 27.90
CA SER A 386 15.00 -0.53 26.81
C SER A 386 14.33 -1.02 25.53
N ARG A 387 14.83 -0.49 24.39
CA ARG A 387 14.39 -0.85 23.03
C ARG A 387 14.83 -2.27 22.68
N LYS A 388 13.92 -3.23 22.83
CA LYS A 388 14.11 -4.64 22.46
C LYS A 388 13.00 -5.09 21.52
N GLY A 389 13.31 -5.88 20.51
CA GLY A 389 12.36 -6.44 19.53
C GLY A 389 12.56 -7.93 19.27
N LEU A 390 11.67 -8.50 18.46
CA LEU A 390 11.74 -9.90 18.06
C LEU A 390 12.88 -10.13 17.05
N ASN A 391 13.46 -11.33 17.05
CA ASN A 391 14.39 -11.74 16.01
C ASN A 391 13.64 -11.92 14.68
N GLN A 392 14.16 -11.37 13.57
CA GLN A 392 13.55 -11.47 12.24
C GLN A 392 13.11 -12.89 11.84
N ALA A 393 13.85 -13.93 12.23
CA ALA A 393 13.53 -15.33 11.92
C ALA A 393 12.23 -15.82 12.57
N THR A 394 11.74 -15.15 13.61
CA THR A 394 10.55 -15.56 14.39
C THR A 394 9.23 -15.09 13.79
N TYR A 395 9.23 -14.11 12.88
CA TYR A 395 8.00 -13.55 12.31
C TYR A 395 7.21 -14.56 11.46
N ALA A 396 7.89 -15.51 10.80
CA ALA A 396 7.23 -16.59 10.09
C ALA A 396 6.43 -17.53 11.01
N ASP A 397 6.89 -17.70 12.24
CA ASP A 397 6.19 -18.46 13.27
C ASP A 397 5.11 -17.62 13.98
N LEU A 398 5.37 -16.33 14.22
CA LEU A 398 4.37 -15.40 14.75
C LEU A 398 3.14 -15.36 13.84
N ALA A 399 3.37 -15.25 12.53
CA ALA A 399 2.35 -15.32 11.49
C ALA A 399 1.49 -16.58 11.57
N ARG A 400 2.15 -17.74 11.66
CA ARG A 400 1.51 -19.05 11.76
C ARG A 400 0.72 -19.21 13.07
N GLU A 401 1.27 -18.75 14.18
CA GLU A 401 0.68 -18.91 15.54
C GLU A 401 -0.47 -17.92 15.79
N LEU A 402 -0.49 -16.77 15.12
CA LEU A 402 -1.60 -15.82 15.09
C LEU A 402 -2.58 -16.06 13.91
N ASN A 403 -2.38 -17.10 13.11
CA ASN A 403 -3.22 -17.44 11.95
C ASN A 403 -3.36 -16.28 10.92
N LEU A 404 -2.30 -15.48 10.74
CA LEU A 404 -2.29 -14.33 9.84
C LEU A 404 -2.29 -14.76 8.37
N LYS A 405 -3.12 -14.07 7.57
CA LYS A 405 -3.19 -14.15 6.11
C LYS A 405 -2.34 -13.05 5.47
N ASP A 406 -2.57 -11.80 5.87
CA ASP A 406 -1.82 -10.63 5.39
C ASP A 406 -1.41 -9.81 6.63
N SER A 407 -0.16 -9.35 6.73
CA SER A 407 0.32 -8.51 7.86
C SER A 407 1.65 -7.83 7.57
N PHE A 408 1.81 -6.61 8.10
CA PHE A 408 2.99 -5.75 7.94
C PHE A 408 3.25 -4.92 9.20
N PHE A 409 4.42 -4.29 9.26
CA PHE A 409 4.80 -3.36 10.34
C PHE A 409 4.27 -1.95 10.09
N LEU A 410 3.53 -1.44 11.06
CA LEU A 410 3.27 0.00 11.24
C LEU A 410 4.50 0.66 11.86
N ASP A 411 4.44 1.96 12.19
CA ASP A 411 5.59 2.60 12.85
C ASP A 411 5.93 1.96 14.20
N GLY A 412 7.22 1.90 14.51
CA GLY A 412 7.77 1.13 15.63
C GLY A 412 8.68 1.95 16.54
N GLY A 413 9.63 1.26 17.17
CA GLY A 413 10.61 1.89 18.04
C GLY A 413 9.95 2.62 19.21
N GLY A 414 10.25 3.91 19.35
CA GLY A 414 9.66 4.78 20.38
C GLY A 414 8.17 5.07 20.19
N SER A 415 7.65 4.93 18.96
CA SER A 415 6.24 5.19 18.63
C SER A 415 5.30 4.06 19.05
N SER A 416 5.86 2.85 19.23
CA SER A 416 5.06 1.65 19.44
C SER A 416 4.19 1.76 20.68
N SER A 417 2.87 1.84 20.47
CA SER A 417 1.90 2.10 21.52
C SER A 417 0.58 1.39 21.27
N MET A 418 0.00 0.86 22.36
CA MET A 418 -1.35 0.32 22.41
C MET A 418 -2.07 0.93 23.61
N VAL A 419 -3.24 1.53 23.36
CA VAL A 419 -4.07 2.19 24.37
C VAL A 419 -5.35 1.38 24.58
N LEU A 420 -5.65 1.00 25.82
CA LEU A 420 -6.92 0.34 26.18
C LEU A 420 -7.71 1.23 27.16
N PRO A 421 -8.74 1.96 26.71
CA PRO A 421 -9.55 2.80 27.57
C PRO A 421 -10.17 2.06 28.76
N SER A 422 -10.12 2.69 29.94
CA SER A 422 -10.59 2.09 31.19
C SER A 422 -11.01 3.17 32.20
N GLY A 423 -12.29 3.19 32.57
CA GLY A 423 -12.83 4.09 33.60
C GLY A 423 -12.63 5.57 33.30
N GLY A 424 -12.79 6.00 32.05
CA GLY A 424 -12.57 7.38 31.61
C GLY A 424 -11.09 7.78 31.43
N ASN A 425 -10.16 6.85 31.64
CA ASN A 425 -8.73 7.02 31.37
C ASN A 425 -8.32 6.26 30.10
N TYR A 426 -7.19 6.65 29.52
CA TYR A 426 -6.65 6.11 28.27
C TYR A 426 -5.23 5.59 28.50
N PRO A 427 -5.03 4.56 29.35
CA PRO A 427 -3.70 4.04 29.64
C PRO A 427 -3.10 3.32 28.43
N MET A 428 -1.81 3.53 28.19
CA MET A 428 -1.02 2.57 27.41
C MET A 428 -0.84 1.28 28.19
N VAL A 429 -0.88 0.14 27.49
CA VAL A 429 -0.74 -1.20 28.09
C VAL A 429 0.62 -1.86 27.82
N ASN A 430 1.32 -1.44 26.77
CA ASN A 430 2.72 -1.79 26.54
C ASN A 430 3.67 -0.76 27.21
N HIS A 431 4.95 -1.12 27.30
CA HIS A 431 5.99 -0.23 27.82
C HIS A 431 6.46 0.79 26.77
N TYR A 432 6.78 2.01 27.22
CA TYR A 432 7.47 3.00 26.39
C TYR A 432 8.88 2.52 26.08
N ALA A 433 9.32 2.69 24.83
CA ALA A 433 10.69 2.39 24.42
C ALA A 433 11.62 3.62 24.41
N ASP A 434 11.06 4.81 24.68
CA ASP A 434 11.79 6.07 24.82
C ASP A 434 11.87 6.43 26.30
N SER A 435 13.07 6.82 26.77
CA SER A 435 13.32 7.19 28.17
C SER A 435 12.56 8.44 28.62
N THR A 436 12.06 9.24 27.67
CA THR A 436 11.19 10.41 27.87
C THR A 436 9.71 10.04 28.02
N GLY A 437 9.35 8.75 27.95
CA GLY A 437 7.98 8.25 27.98
C GLY A 437 7.33 8.21 26.58
N GLU A 438 6.00 8.30 26.54
CA GLU A 438 5.21 8.24 25.30
C GLU A 438 5.66 9.26 24.24
N ARG A 439 6.08 8.76 23.06
CA ARG A 439 6.39 9.55 21.87
C ARG A 439 5.11 10.16 21.28
N GLN A 440 5.24 11.33 20.65
CA GLN A 440 4.16 11.91 19.86
C GLN A 440 4.16 11.28 18.45
N VAL A 441 2.99 10.84 18.00
CA VAL A 441 2.74 10.19 16.70
C VAL A 441 1.77 11.06 15.88
N PRO A 442 1.77 10.97 14.53
CA PRO A 442 0.85 11.75 13.71
C PRO A 442 -0.61 11.30 13.89
N ASP A 443 -0.84 9.99 14.05
CA ASP A 443 -2.15 9.36 14.04
C ASP A 443 -2.22 8.10 14.94
N MET A 444 -3.45 7.61 15.10
CA MET A 444 -3.79 6.33 15.73
C MET A 444 -4.86 5.62 14.91
N LEU A 445 -4.74 4.29 14.78
CA LEU A 445 -5.85 3.44 14.34
C LEU A 445 -6.68 3.05 15.56
N ILE A 446 -7.93 3.51 15.62
CA ILE A 446 -8.81 3.35 16.78
C ILE A 446 -9.90 2.31 16.47
N LEU A 447 -9.99 1.27 17.29
CA LEU A 447 -11.12 0.34 17.33
C LEU A 447 -12.16 0.84 18.32
N SER A 448 -13.38 1.07 17.85
CA SER A 448 -14.47 1.61 18.66
C SER A 448 -15.75 0.78 18.57
N THR A 449 -16.55 0.82 19.63
CA THR A 449 -17.93 0.32 19.62
C THR A 449 -18.88 1.49 19.39
N GLY A 450 -19.94 1.26 18.60
CA GLY A 450 -20.94 2.28 18.29
C GLY A 450 -22.35 1.73 18.10
N PRO A 451 -23.23 2.47 17.40
CA PRO A 451 -24.55 2.00 16.99
C PRO A 451 -24.48 0.71 16.15
N SER A 452 -25.60 -0.03 16.09
CA SER A 452 -25.68 -1.18 15.19
C SER A 452 -25.67 -0.72 13.73
N ARG A 453 -24.74 -1.28 12.94
CA ARG A 453 -24.57 -1.09 11.51
C ARG A 453 -25.07 -2.29 10.70
N LEU A 454 -24.97 -2.19 9.37
CA LEU A 454 -25.19 -3.30 8.46
C LEU A 454 -24.17 -4.42 8.71
N ALA A 455 -24.55 -5.63 8.28
CA ALA A 455 -23.67 -6.79 8.28
C ALA A 455 -22.39 -6.50 7.48
N GLN A 456 -21.29 -7.13 7.88
CA GLN A 456 -20.02 -7.03 7.16
C GLN A 456 -20.19 -7.50 5.71
N GLY A 457 -19.54 -6.79 4.79
CA GLY A 457 -19.37 -7.23 3.41
C GLY A 457 -18.55 -8.52 3.32
N LYS A 458 -18.49 -9.10 2.13
CA LYS A 458 -17.76 -10.35 1.91
C LYS A 458 -16.25 -10.11 1.92
N ILE A 459 -15.55 -10.73 2.87
CA ILE A 459 -14.07 -10.81 2.87
C ILE A 459 -13.59 -11.31 1.48
N PRO A 460 -12.68 -10.58 0.80
CA PRO A 460 -12.20 -11.00 -0.50
C PRO A 460 -11.38 -12.29 -0.36
N ALA A 461 -11.67 -13.25 -1.24
CA ALA A 461 -10.79 -14.39 -1.42
C ALA A 461 -9.41 -13.88 -1.86
N THR A 462 -8.34 -14.47 -1.34
CA THR A 462 -6.98 -14.29 -1.87
C THR A 462 -6.99 -14.54 -3.38
N PRO A 463 -6.54 -13.58 -4.21
CA PRO A 463 -6.30 -13.84 -5.62
C PRO A 463 -5.29 -14.99 -5.77
N LYS A 464 -5.72 -16.08 -6.39
CA LYS A 464 -4.86 -17.25 -6.58
C LYS A 464 -3.87 -16.98 -7.70
N LYS A 465 -2.61 -17.36 -7.57
CA LYS A 465 -1.67 -17.37 -8.71
C LYS A 465 -2.19 -18.29 -9.80
N SER A 466 -1.78 -18.07 -11.05
CA SER A 466 -2.07 -19.03 -12.12
C SER A 466 -1.40 -20.37 -11.81
N ASP A 467 -2.21 -21.41 -11.58
CA ASP A 467 -1.76 -22.80 -11.52
C ASP A 467 -1.18 -23.23 -12.89
N ASN A 468 -1.67 -22.62 -13.98
CA ASN A 468 -1.18 -22.83 -15.33
C ASN A 468 -0.19 -21.74 -15.75
N ILE A 469 1.08 -21.88 -15.38
CA ILE A 469 2.14 -20.97 -15.81
C ILE A 469 2.46 -21.01 -17.32
N THR A 470 1.80 -21.86 -18.12
CA THR A 470 1.84 -21.69 -19.59
C THR A 470 0.95 -20.53 -20.04
N THR A 471 0.02 -20.05 -19.21
CA THR A 471 -0.76 -18.83 -19.44
C THR A 471 -0.69 -17.92 -18.21
N LEU A 472 0.05 -16.82 -18.33
CA LEU A 472 0.00 -15.74 -17.36
C LEU A 472 -1.21 -14.85 -17.70
N ASP A 473 -2.25 -14.92 -16.88
CA ASP A 473 -3.45 -14.10 -17.02
C ASP A 473 -3.33 -12.88 -16.10
N PHE A 474 -3.07 -11.72 -16.69
CA PHE A 474 -2.92 -10.45 -15.97
C PHE A 474 -4.27 -9.75 -15.69
N SER A 475 -5.41 -10.36 -16.03
CA SER A 475 -6.67 -10.03 -15.35
C SER A 475 -6.72 -10.59 -13.93
N ASN A 476 -5.76 -11.47 -13.58
CA ASN A 476 -5.55 -11.93 -12.22
C ASN A 476 -4.30 -11.25 -11.61
N PRO A 477 -4.49 -10.36 -10.61
CA PRO A 477 -3.41 -9.57 -10.01
C PRO A 477 -2.30 -10.40 -9.37
N ALA A 478 -2.59 -11.60 -8.88
CA ALA A 478 -1.57 -12.48 -8.28
C ALA A 478 -0.47 -12.90 -9.28
N ASN A 479 -0.71 -12.74 -10.59
CA ASN A 479 0.30 -12.99 -11.63
C ASN A 479 1.26 -11.81 -11.84
N HIS A 480 1.03 -10.63 -11.22
CA HIS A 480 1.98 -9.51 -11.23
C HIS A 480 3.32 -9.89 -10.58
N ILE A 481 3.33 -10.89 -9.68
CA ILE A 481 4.57 -11.46 -9.15
C ILE A 481 5.53 -11.95 -10.24
N TYR A 482 5.02 -12.36 -11.42
CA TYR A 482 5.85 -12.79 -12.53
C TYR A 482 6.45 -11.63 -13.31
N VAL A 483 5.99 -10.39 -13.15
CA VAL A 483 6.70 -9.22 -13.68
C VAL A 483 8.03 -9.06 -12.90
N GLY A 484 9.08 -8.68 -13.60
CA GLY A 484 10.39 -8.36 -13.04
C GLY A 484 10.90 -7.03 -13.59
N GLU A 485 12.19 -6.75 -13.40
CA GLU A 485 12.91 -5.54 -13.81
C GLU A 485 12.32 -4.85 -15.06
N PRO A 486 11.72 -3.66 -14.90
CA PRO A 486 11.38 -2.76 -16.00
C PRO A 486 12.59 -1.92 -16.45
N SER A 487 12.52 -1.38 -17.65
CA SER A 487 13.35 -0.27 -18.15
C SER A 487 12.44 0.71 -18.86
N ASP A 488 12.59 2.01 -18.57
CA ASP A 488 11.73 3.09 -19.10
C ASP A 488 10.24 2.70 -19.16
N THR A 489 9.75 2.10 -18.07
CA THR A 489 8.41 1.53 -17.98
C THR A 489 7.86 1.70 -16.59
N VAL A 490 6.69 2.31 -16.48
CA VAL A 490 5.85 2.25 -15.28
C VAL A 490 4.82 1.13 -15.50
N ALA A 491 4.93 0.06 -14.71
CA ALA A 491 4.06 -1.10 -14.75
C ALA A 491 3.06 -1.06 -13.58
N THR A 492 1.76 -0.97 -13.88
CA THR A 492 0.67 -0.94 -12.88
C THR A 492 -0.46 -1.88 -13.27
N TYR A 493 -1.48 -2.02 -12.42
CA TYR A 493 -2.72 -2.72 -12.77
C TYR A 493 -3.87 -1.74 -13.05
N GLU A 494 -4.49 -1.85 -14.23
CA GLU A 494 -5.67 -1.05 -14.59
C GLU A 494 -6.54 -1.83 -15.59
N ASN A 495 -7.87 -1.66 -15.54
CA ASN A 495 -8.84 -2.27 -16.47
C ASN A 495 -8.75 -3.81 -16.60
N ASN A 496 -8.44 -4.50 -15.50
CA ASN A 496 -8.22 -5.95 -15.43
C ASN A 496 -7.13 -6.45 -16.41
N ALA A 497 -6.02 -5.70 -16.44
CA ALA A 497 -4.81 -6.01 -17.20
C ALA A 497 -3.58 -5.36 -16.56
N LEU A 498 -2.40 -5.87 -16.93
CA LEU A 498 -1.12 -5.22 -16.68
C LEU A 498 -0.98 -4.02 -17.61
N LYS A 499 -0.94 -2.81 -17.06
CA LYS A 499 -0.74 -1.56 -17.79
C LYS A 499 0.74 -1.19 -17.79
N LEU A 500 1.32 -1.01 -18.97
CA LEU A 500 2.70 -0.58 -19.18
C LEU A 500 2.70 0.81 -19.81
N THR A 501 3.24 1.80 -19.10
CA THR A 501 3.29 3.20 -19.54
C THR A 501 4.74 3.61 -19.80
N VAL A 502 5.00 4.24 -20.95
CA VAL A 502 6.32 4.75 -21.35
C VAL A 502 6.58 6.14 -20.74
N PRO A 503 7.60 6.33 -19.88
CA PRO A 503 7.95 7.65 -19.35
C PRO A 503 8.73 8.51 -20.36
N SER A 504 9.82 8.01 -20.95
CA SER A 504 10.74 8.83 -21.78
C SER A 504 10.87 8.40 -23.25
N GLY A 505 10.57 7.14 -23.59
CA GLY A 505 10.69 6.56 -24.93
C GLY A 505 11.99 5.80 -25.20
N TYR A 506 12.83 5.54 -24.18
CA TYR A 506 14.16 4.96 -24.31
C TYR A 506 14.21 3.49 -23.84
N ASP A 507 14.19 2.55 -24.80
CA ASP A 507 14.18 1.10 -24.55
C ASP A 507 13.11 0.63 -23.52
N PRO A 508 11.80 0.91 -23.75
CA PRO A 508 10.73 0.53 -22.84
C PRO A 508 10.47 -0.99 -22.87
N TYR A 509 10.83 -1.68 -21.80
CA TYR A 509 10.60 -3.12 -21.64
C TYR A 509 10.25 -3.52 -20.20
N ILE A 510 9.64 -4.70 -20.06
CA ILE A 510 9.56 -5.46 -18.81
C ILE A 510 10.25 -6.82 -18.93
N THR A 511 10.52 -7.46 -17.80
CA THR A 511 10.80 -8.90 -17.77
C THR A 511 9.64 -9.69 -17.17
N LEU A 512 9.50 -10.93 -17.60
CA LEU A 512 8.58 -11.93 -17.06
C LEU A 512 9.40 -13.10 -16.53
N ASP A 513 9.38 -13.31 -15.22
CA ASP A 513 10.29 -14.19 -14.50
C ASP A 513 9.61 -15.50 -14.07
N TYR A 514 9.68 -16.50 -14.96
CA TYR A 514 9.15 -17.84 -14.74
C TYR A 514 10.00 -18.64 -13.73
N THR A 515 11.16 -18.14 -13.28
CA THR A 515 11.92 -18.79 -12.20
C THR A 515 11.15 -18.75 -10.87
N LYS A 516 10.30 -17.73 -10.68
CA LYS A 516 9.42 -17.53 -9.51
C LYS A 516 8.29 -18.58 -9.39
N ALA A 517 8.05 -19.39 -10.42
CA ALA A 517 7.06 -20.47 -10.40
C ALA A 517 7.58 -21.76 -9.75
N SER A 518 6.67 -22.47 -9.06
CA SER A 518 6.92 -23.81 -8.49
C SER A 518 7.03 -24.92 -9.54
N SER A 519 6.27 -24.80 -10.63
CA SER A 519 6.39 -25.63 -11.84
C SER A 519 7.31 -24.95 -12.88
N LYS A 520 7.64 -25.66 -13.97
CA LYS A 520 8.49 -25.13 -15.07
C LYS A 520 7.80 -25.31 -16.42
N VAL A 521 7.93 -24.33 -17.31
CA VAL A 521 7.48 -24.41 -18.71
C VAL A 521 8.62 -24.93 -19.57
N THR A 522 8.48 -26.11 -20.16
CA THR A 522 9.46 -26.64 -21.12
C THR A 522 9.15 -26.12 -22.54
N VAL A 523 10.05 -25.30 -23.08
CA VAL A 523 9.91 -24.63 -24.38
C VAL A 523 10.43 -25.46 -25.57
N THR A 524 11.01 -26.64 -25.31
CA THR A 524 11.33 -27.60 -26.37
C THR A 524 10.07 -28.02 -27.15
N LYS A 525 8.91 -28.15 -26.47
CA LYS A 525 7.61 -28.50 -27.09
C LYS A 525 6.66 -27.31 -27.29
N ASN A 526 6.86 -26.21 -26.56
CA ASN A 526 6.01 -25.02 -26.66
C ASN A 526 6.74 -23.92 -27.45
N LYS A 527 6.30 -23.68 -28.69
CA LYS A 527 6.98 -22.85 -29.69
C LYS A 527 6.26 -21.54 -30.01
N PHE A 528 5.07 -21.29 -29.48
CA PHE A 528 4.29 -20.11 -29.81
C PHE A 528 4.03 -19.28 -28.56
N ILE A 529 4.34 -17.99 -28.61
CA ILE A 529 3.99 -17.03 -27.55
C ILE A 529 2.86 -16.16 -28.08
N THR A 530 1.70 -16.18 -27.43
CA THR A 530 0.56 -15.33 -27.77
C THR A 530 0.39 -14.26 -26.70
N ILE A 531 0.40 -12.99 -27.11
CA ILE A 531 0.13 -11.84 -26.24
C ILE A 531 -1.28 -11.36 -26.57
N GLU A 532 -2.14 -11.28 -25.57
CA GLU A 532 -3.44 -10.59 -25.62
C GLU A 532 -3.27 -9.18 -25.06
N TYR A 533 -3.44 -8.17 -25.92
CA TYR A 533 -3.06 -6.79 -25.64
C TYR A 533 -4.14 -5.80 -26.10
N MET A 534 -4.14 -4.59 -25.54
CA MET A 534 -4.88 -3.44 -26.06
C MET A 534 -3.97 -2.22 -26.13
N LEU A 535 -4.12 -1.45 -27.21
CA LEU A 535 -3.41 -0.21 -27.46
C LEU A 535 -4.41 0.95 -27.63
N PRO A 536 -4.42 1.94 -26.70
CA PRO A 536 -5.32 3.08 -26.80
C PRO A 536 -5.15 3.88 -28.10
N LYS A 537 -6.27 4.37 -28.65
CA LYS A 537 -6.27 5.27 -29.83
C LYS A 537 -5.45 6.54 -29.62
N THR A 538 -5.24 6.94 -28.36
CA THR A 538 -4.48 8.11 -27.92
C THR A 538 -2.96 7.94 -27.97
N ASN A 539 -2.44 6.73 -28.15
CA ASN A 539 -1.00 6.51 -28.27
C ASN A 539 -0.43 7.20 -29.52
N GLN A 540 0.74 7.79 -29.37
CA GLN A 540 1.45 8.62 -30.33
C GLN A 540 2.41 7.83 -31.23
N ALA A 541 2.86 6.63 -30.83
CA ALA A 541 3.64 5.73 -31.69
C ALA A 541 2.80 5.16 -32.84
N GLU A 542 3.29 5.30 -34.08
CA GLU A 542 2.45 5.10 -35.29
C GLU A 542 2.30 3.64 -35.75
N THR A 543 3.26 2.75 -35.45
CA THR A 543 3.19 1.32 -35.84
C THR A 543 3.84 0.37 -34.82
N PRO A 544 3.37 0.34 -33.56
CA PRO A 544 3.98 -0.47 -32.52
C PRO A 544 4.03 -1.96 -32.90
N ARG A 545 5.25 -2.51 -32.82
CA ARG A 545 5.52 -3.94 -32.68
C ARG A 545 6.17 -4.16 -31.32
N SER A 546 6.02 -5.34 -30.75
CA SER A 546 6.80 -5.75 -29.58
C SER A 546 8.01 -6.60 -30.00
N MET A 547 9.04 -6.65 -29.15
CA MET A 547 10.11 -7.64 -29.27
C MET A 547 10.14 -8.53 -28.03
N ILE A 548 10.42 -9.82 -28.26
CA ILE A 548 10.67 -10.80 -27.21
C ILE A 548 12.13 -11.24 -27.26
N TYR A 549 12.78 -11.31 -26.10
CA TYR A 549 14.04 -12.03 -25.90
C TYR A 549 13.77 -13.21 -24.96
N GLY A 550 13.94 -14.43 -25.48
CA GLY A 550 13.71 -15.65 -24.72
C GLY A 550 14.93 -16.10 -23.91
N MET A 551 14.78 -16.25 -22.59
CA MET A 551 15.85 -16.74 -21.70
C MET A 551 15.46 -18.14 -21.22
N CYS A 552 16.09 -19.18 -21.77
CA CYS A 552 15.73 -20.58 -21.50
C CYS A 552 16.95 -21.51 -21.50
N GLY A 553 16.80 -22.67 -20.89
CA GLY A 553 17.90 -23.60 -20.66
C GLY A 553 18.96 -22.96 -19.75
N SER A 554 20.21 -22.88 -20.25
CA SER A 554 21.32 -22.20 -19.56
C SER A 554 21.34 -20.68 -19.76
N VAL A 555 20.47 -20.11 -20.58
CA VAL A 555 20.42 -18.66 -20.82
C VAL A 555 19.60 -17.97 -19.72
N LEU A 556 20.25 -17.06 -18.99
CA LEU A 556 19.68 -16.33 -17.85
C LEU A 556 19.56 -14.81 -18.07
N THR A 557 20.14 -14.29 -19.16
CA THR A 557 20.16 -12.87 -19.54
C THR A 557 19.59 -12.70 -20.95
N ALA A 558 19.16 -11.49 -21.30
CA ALA A 558 18.61 -11.20 -22.63
C ALA A 558 19.69 -11.41 -23.72
N ASP A 559 19.44 -12.34 -24.64
CA ASP A 559 20.34 -12.68 -25.73
C ASP A 559 19.70 -12.35 -27.09
N LYS A 560 20.45 -11.64 -27.95
CA LYS A 560 20.04 -11.34 -29.33
C LYS A 560 19.84 -12.62 -30.17
N ALA A 561 20.45 -13.75 -29.79
CA ALA A 561 20.25 -15.05 -30.42
C ALA A 561 18.84 -15.67 -30.20
N VAL A 562 18.02 -15.08 -29.31
CA VAL A 562 16.62 -15.49 -29.06
C VAL A 562 15.68 -14.27 -29.18
N LYS A 563 16.03 -13.29 -30.02
CA LYS A 563 15.22 -12.10 -30.27
C LYS A 563 14.23 -12.33 -31.42
N VAL A 564 12.95 -12.07 -31.17
CA VAL A 564 11.89 -12.12 -32.18
C VAL A 564 11.03 -10.85 -32.11
N THR A 565 10.68 -10.28 -33.26
CA THR A 565 9.75 -9.15 -33.35
C THR A 565 8.36 -9.66 -33.72
N SER A 566 7.31 -9.09 -33.11
CA SER A 566 5.92 -9.43 -33.43
C SER A 566 5.49 -8.91 -34.80
N ASP A 567 4.37 -9.42 -35.30
CA ASP A 567 3.59 -8.72 -36.34
C ASP A 567 3.14 -7.34 -35.84
N LYS A 568 2.72 -6.48 -36.78
CA LYS A 568 2.22 -5.13 -36.48
C LYS A 568 0.98 -5.23 -35.58
N MET A 569 1.00 -4.52 -34.46
CA MET A 569 -0.14 -4.46 -33.55
C MET A 569 -1.22 -3.48 -34.01
N VAL A 570 -2.45 -3.72 -33.60
CA VAL A 570 -3.62 -2.88 -33.89
C VAL A 570 -3.81 -1.86 -32.76
N ARG A 571 -4.05 -0.59 -33.13
CA ARG A 571 -4.21 0.55 -32.21
C ARG A 571 -5.59 1.19 -32.40
N ASP A 572 -6.61 0.50 -31.90
CA ASP A 572 -8.02 0.90 -31.97
C ASP A 572 -8.71 0.94 -30.59
N GLY A 573 -7.98 0.74 -29.49
CA GLY A 573 -8.54 0.70 -28.13
C GLY A 573 -9.25 -0.60 -27.75
N GLU A 574 -9.27 -1.62 -28.63
CA GLU A 574 -9.86 -2.93 -28.35
C GLU A 574 -8.78 -3.98 -28.01
N TYR A 575 -9.20 -5.12 -27.45
CA TYR A 575 -8.28 -6.24 -27.18
C TYR A 575 -8.05 -7.11 -28.41
N HIS A 576 -6.79 -7.25 -28.78
CA HIS A 576 -6.29 -8.07 -29.89
C HIS A 576 -5.34 -9.15 -29.41
N LYS A 577 -5.01 -10.09 -30.30
CA LYS A 577 -3.96 -11.10 -30.06
C LYS A 577 -2.88 -11.00 -31.12
N VAL A 578 -1.63 -11.09 -30.71
CA VAL A 578 -0.49 -11.33 -31.61
C VAL A 578 0.22 -12.60 -31.17
N THR A 579 0.66 -13.40 -32.13
CA THR A 579 1.42 -14.62 -31.87
C THR A 579 2.81 -14.50 -32.48
N ILE A 580 3.80 -14.93 -31.71
CA ILE A 580 5.21 -14.93 -32.04
C ILE A 580 5.65 -16.40 -32.16
N ASP A 581 6.13 -16.77 -33.34
CA ASP A 581 6.64 -18.11 -33.65
C ASP A 581 8.12 -18.23 -33.27
N MET A 582 8.38 -18.97 -32.20
CA MET A 582 9.72 -19.29 -31.68
C MET A 582 10.28 -20.59 -32.29
N SER A 583 9.56 -21.31 -33.16
CA SER A 583 9.97 -22.62 -33.68
C SER A 583 11.28 -22.57 -34.48
N LYS A 584 11.56 -21.44 -35.12
CA LYS A 584 12.74 -21.21 -35.97
C LYS A 584 14.03 -21.01 -35.18
N TYR A 585 13.95 -20.81 -33.86
CA TYR A 585 15.09 -20.48 -33.00
C TYR A 585 15.58 -21.74 -32.28
N LYS A 586 16.70 -22.31 -32.75
CA LYS A 586 17.30 -23.54 -32.18
C LYS A 586 17.65 -23.41 -30.69
N THR A 587 17.92 -22.19 -30.24
CA THR A 587 18.20 -21.76 -28.87
C THR A 587 16.97 -21.74 -27.97
N TRP A 588 15.75 -21.70 -28.51
CA TRP A 588 14.50 -21.78 -27.73
C TRP A 588 14.21 -23.22 -27.30
N THR A 589 14.92 -23.70 -26.27
CA THR A 589 14.89 -25.09 -25.80
C THR A 589 15.14 -25.21 -24.29
N GLY A 590 14.80 -26.35 -23.70
CA GLY A 590 14.88 -26.58 -22.26
C GLY A 590 13.72 -25.93 -21.50
N ASN A 591 13.97 -25.49 -20.27
CA ASN A 591 12.99 -24.81 -19.43
C ASN A 591 13.08 -23.29 -19.62
N LEU A 592 11.93 -22.61 -19.61
CA LEU A 592 11.86 -21.16 -19.62
C LEU A 592 12.29 -20.59 -18.27
N ASN A 593 13.25 -19.68 -18.29
CA ASN A 593 13.70 -18.92 -17.14
C ASN A 593 12.98 -17.57 -17.11
N LYS A 594 13.15 -16.77 -18.17
CA LYS A 594 12.52 -15.45 -18.31
C LYS A 594 12.15 -15.11 -19.76
N ILE A 595 11.27 -14.13 -19.93
CA ILE A 595 11.05 -13.40 -21.18
C ILE A 595 11.36 -11.92 -20.92
N ARG A 596 12.20 -11.25 -21.71
CA ARG A 596 12.17 -9.77 -21.80
C ARG A 596 11.18 -9.41 -22.91
N LEU A 597 10.23 -8.54 -22.59
CA LEU A 597 9.20 -8.03 -23.51
C LEU A 597 9.38 -6.53 -23.67
N ASP A 598 9.93 -6.14 -24.81
CA ASP A 598 9.98 -4.75 -25.27
C ASP A 598 8.62 -4.49 -25.90
N TYR A 599 7.66 -4.05 -25.09
CA TYR A 599 6.26 -3.94 -25.53
C TYR A 599 6.10 -2.89 -26.64
N PHE A 600 6.98 -1.88 -26.69
CA PHE A 600 7.14 -0.98 -27.82
C PHE A 600 8.56 -0.98 -28.39
N THR A 601 8.67 -1.30 -29.68
CA THR A 601 9.88 -1.09 -30.49
C THR A 601 10.30 0.37 -30.61
N THR A 602 9.33 1.30 -30.59
CA THR A 602 9.53 2.76 -30.59
C THR A 602 8.37 3.40 -29.82
N GLY A 603 8.46 3.48 -28.50
CA GLY A 603 7.47 4.18 -27.67
C GLY A 603 7.73 5.68 -27.61
N LYS A 604 6.68 6.49 -27.42
CA LYS A 604 6.81 7.91 -27.04
C LYS A 604 6.37 8.12 -25.58
N PRO A 605 6.85 9.17 -24.89
CA PRO A 605 6.34 9.57 -23.58
C PRO A 605 4.81 9.58 -23.52
N GLY A 606 4.25 8.87 -22.53
CA GLY A 606 2.81 8.72 -22.32
C GLY A 606 2.13 7.60 -23.11
N ASP A 607 2.83 6.85 -23.98
CA ASP A 607 2.23 5.70 -24.66
C ASP A 607 1.96 4.53 -23.69
N VAL A 608 0.82 3.87 -23.86
CA VAL A 608 0.35 2.80 -22.97
C VAL A 608 0.09 1.49 -23.72
N MET A 609 0.51 0.35 -23.18
CA MET A 609 -0.02 -0.97 -23.55
C MET A 609 -0.71 -1.62 -22.35
N PHE A 610 -1.91 -2.14 -22.55
CA PHE A 610 -2.54 -3.06 -21.61
C PHE A 610 -2.26 -4.49 -22.09
N ILE A 611 -1.77 -5.36 -21.21
CA ILE A 611 -1.56 -6.78 -21.46
C ILE A 611 -2.50 -7.56 -20.57
N LYS A 612 -3.43 -8.30 -21.18
CA LYS A 612 -4.41 -9.11 -20.48
C LYS A 612 -3.92 -10.54 -20.23
N SER A 613 -3.24 -11.14 -21.21
CA SER A 613 -2.65 -12.47 -21.03
C SER A 613 -1.43 -12.71 -21.91
N ILE A 614 -0.53 -13.57 -21.44
CA ILE A 614 0.61 -14.10 -22.22
C ILE A 614 0.60 -15.63 -22.11
N ALA A 615 0.38 -16.31 -23.23
CA ALA A 615 0.26 -17.76 -23.34
C ALA A 615 1.40 -18.38 -24.16
N ILE A 616 1.91 -19.53 -23.71
CA ILE A 616 3.03 -20.27 -24.31
C ILE A 616 2.52 -21.65 -24.73
N GLY A 617 2.28 -21.84 -26.04
CA GLY A 617 1.63 -23.02 -26.62
C GLY A 617 2.52 -23.87 -27.52
N SER A 618 2.13 -25.14 -27.70
CA SER A 618 2.77 -26.10 -28.61
C SER A 618 2.29 -25.99 -30.05
N THR A 619 1.06 -25.52 -30.27
CA THR A 619 0.47 -25.25 -31.58
C THR A 619 0.39 -23.75 -31.85
N ALA A 620 0.48 -23.37 -33.12
CA ALA A 620 0.02 -22.05 -33.53
C ALA A 620 -1.48 -21.96 -33.19
N PRO A 621 -1.94 -20.88 -32.54
CA PRO A 621 -3.36 -20.73 -32.26
C PRO A 621 -4.11 -20.66 -33.59
N THR A 622 -5.19 -21.43 -33.70
CA THR A 622 -6.14 -21.26 -34.80
C THR A 622 -6.63 -19.82 -34.79
N VAL A 623 -6.35 -19.09 -35.88
CA VAL A 623 -6.90 -17.75 -36.10
C VAL A 623 -8.40 -17.91 -36.23
N SER A 624 -9.11 -17.74 -35.10
CA SER A 624 -10.55 -17.55 -35.12
C SER A 624 -10.77 -16.16 -35.70
N THR A 625 -10.95 -16.09 -37.01
CA THR A 625 -11.38 -14.88 -37.69
C THR A 625 -12.76 -14.53 -37.16
N VAL A 626 -12.80 -13.66 -36.15
CA VAL A 626 -14.01 -12.88 -35.85
C VAL A 626 -14.25 -12.07 -37.12
N ALA A 627 -15.20 -12.54 -37.94
CA ALA A 627 -15.63 -11.78 -39.10
C ALA A 627 -16.07 -10.41 -38.61
N PRO A 628 -15.70 -9.31 -39.30
CA PRO A 628 -16.22 -8.00 -38.94
C PRO A 628 -17.74 -8.09 -38.90
N SER A 629 -18.35 -7.67 -37.79
CA SER A 629 -19.80 -7.73 -37.65
C SER A 629 -20.42 -6.97 -38.80
N ALA A 630 -21.31 -7.65 -39.54
CA ALA A 630 -21.97 -7.04 -40.68
C ALA A 630 -22.69 -5.78 -40.20
N THR A 631 -22.26 -4.63 -40.70
CA THR A 631 -22.90 -3.33 -40.44
C THR A 631 -24.37 -3.46 -40.77
N ALA A 632 -25.24 -3.26 -39.78
CA ALA A 632 -26.66 -3.10 -40.04
C ALA A 632 -26.83 -1.92 -41.01
N ASN A 633 -27.48 -2.17 -42.16
CA ASN A 633 -27.70 -1.16 -43.18
C ASN A 633 -28.47 0.03 -42.59
N VAL A 634 -27.80 1.18 -42.48
CA VAL A 634 -28.46 2.48 -42.35
C VAL A 634 -28.23 3.22 -43.67
N THR A 635 -29.30 3.34 -44.44
CA THR A 635 -29.33 4.05 -45.73
C THR A 635 -28.91 5.52 -45.54
N PRO A 636 -28.01 6.07 -46.37
CA PRO A 636 -27.58 7.46 -46.24
C PRO A 636 -28.67 8.43 -46.70
N SER A 637 -29.00 9.40 -45.85
CA SER A 637 -29.64 10.66 -46.28
C SER A 637 -28.56 11.62 -46.78
N ALA A 638 -28.74 12.23 -47.94
CA ALA A 638 -27.77 13.12 -48.56
C ALA A 638 -27.66 14.47 -47.83
N GLY A 639 -26.47 15.10 -47.85
CA GLY A 639 -26.30 16.48 -47.38
C GLY A 639 -24.86 16.94 -47.16
N ASN A 640 -24.30 17.59 -48.19
CA ASN A 640 -23.22 18.61 -48.15
C ASN A 640 -21.75 18.22 -47.92
N THR A 641 -20.98 18.44 -48.99
CA THR A 641 -19.52 18.57 -49.16
C THR A 641 -18.92 19.89 -48.61
N VAL A 642 -17.57 20.04 -48.75
CA VAL A 642 -16.66 21.23 -48.65
C VAL A 642 -15.83 21.28 -47.35
N THR A 643 -14.48 21.39 -47.30
CA THR A 643 -13.34 21.27 -48.28
C THR A 643 -12.02 20.97 -47.52
N GLU A 644 -10.91 20.67 -48.22
CA GLU A 644 -9.55 20.49 -47.63
C GLU A 644 -8.64 21.74 -47.68
N ALA A 645 -7.63 21.74 -46.77
CA ALA A 645 -6.27 22.32 -46.90
C ALA A 645 -6.10 23.87 -46.82
N PRO A 646 -4.87 24.41 -46.56
CA PRO A 646 -3.57 23.74 -46.33
C PRO A 646 -2.80 24.15 -45.04
N ALA A 647 -1.63 23.52 -44.82
CA ALA A 647 -0.70 23.78 -43.72
C ALA A 647 0.31 24.93 -44.00
N THR A 648 0.94 25.48 -42.95
CA THR A 648 2.12 26.37 -43.04
C THR A 648 3.20 26.01 -42.01
N THR A 649 4.44 26.40 -42.31
CA THR A 649 5.71 25.93 -41.67
C THR A 649 6.26 26.98 -40.67
N PRO A 650 7.10 26.63 -39.66
CA PRO A 650 7.43 27.54 -38.56
C PRO A 650 8.59 28.53 -38.85
N GLY A 651 8.57 29.68 -38.17
CA GLY A 651 9.65 30.68 -38.15
C GLY A 651 10.47 30.65 -36.84
N THR A 652 11.75 31.01 -36.94
CA THR A 652 12.79 30.91 -35.89
C THR A 652 13.17 32.27 -35.25
N ALA A 653 14.03 32.20 -34.23
CA ALA A 653 14.83 33.29 -33.61
C ALA A 653 14.15 34.08 -32.47
N THR A 654 14.83 34.66 -31.47
CA THR A 654 16.30 34.84 -31.21
C THR A 654 16.59 34.84 -29.70
N ILE A 655 17.84 34.58 -29.29
CA ILE A 655 18.35 34.71 -27.91
C ILE A 655 18.91 36.13 -27.68
N VAL A 656 18.72 36.71 -26.48
CA VAL A 656 19.43 37.91 -25.97
C VAL A 656 19.78 37.67 -24.47
N PRO A 657 20.98 38.05 -23.99
CA PRO A 657 21.46 37.65 -22.65
C PRO A 657 21.25 38.68 -21.53
N ASP A 658 21.05 38.12 -20.34
CA ASP A 658 21.57 38.49 -19.00
C ASP A 658 21.79 39.96 -18.59
N VAL A 659 21.21 40.33 -17.44
CA VAL A 659 21.60 41.50 -16.62
C VAL A 659 21.49 41.12 -15.15
N THR A 660 22.64 41.04 -14.46
CA THR A 660 22.74 40.82 -13.01
C THR A 660 22.58 42.12 -12.24
N GLU A 661 21.75 42.13 -11.19
CA GLU A 661 21.77 43.20 -10.18
C GLU A 661 21.56 42.62 -8.76
N THR A 662 22.37 43.08 -7.81
CA THR A 662 22.46 42.55 -6.42
C THR A 662 22.08 43.62 -5.40
N VAL A 663 21.13 43.33 -4.52
CA VAL A 663 20.72 44.19 -3.37
C VAL A 663 20.44 43.28 -2.16
N PRO A 664 20.82 43.65 -0.92
CA PRO A 664 20.98 42.69 0.18
C PRO A 664 19.70 42.37 0.95
N VAL A 665 19.73 41.25 1.69
CA VAL A 665 18.64 40.78 2.57
C VAL A 665 19.01 41.05 4.03
N ASP A 666 18.15 41.77 4.74
CA ASP A 666 18.19 41.92 6.20
C ASP A 666 17.68 40.65 6.91
N ASN A 667 18.35 40.28 7.99
CA ASN A 667 18.02 39.15 8.85
C ASN A 667 16.94 39.52 9.89
N PRO A 668 16.03 38.60 10.23
CA PRO A 668 15.80 38.37 11.66
C PRO A 668 15.68 36.89 12.05
N ASP A 669 16.59 36.43 12.92
CA ASP A 669 16.49 35.18 13.66
C ASP A 669 15.31 35.20 14.65
N ASN A 670 14.44 34.18 14.63
CA ASN A 670 13.99 33.49 15.85
C ASN A 670 13.18 32.21 15.54
N VAL A 671 13.82 31.03 15.59
CA VAL A 671 13.12 29.75 15.76
C VAL A 671 13.93 28.90 16.74
N SER A 672 13.26 28.41 17.79
CA SER A 672 13.86 27.61 18.86
C SER A 672 14.39 26.26 18.37
N GLU A 673 15.53 25.85 18.90
CA GLU A 673 16.23 24.61 18.56
C GLU A 673 15.33 23.35 18.69
N ALA A 674 15.34 22.51 17.66
CA ALA A 674 14.74 21.19 17.68
C ALA A 674 15.74 20.15 18.26
N PRO A 675 15.28 19.13 18.99
CA PRO A 675 16.16 18.12 19.57
C PRO A 675 16.84 17.27 18.49
N THR A 676 18.15 17.06 18.63
CA THR A 676 18.98 16.26 17.71
C THR A 676 18.66 14.76 17.80
N GLU A 677 18.09 14.18 16.74
CA GLU A 677 18.14 12.73 16.52
C GLU A 677 19.50 12.33 15.93
N THR A 678 20.20 11.41 16.60
CA THR A 678 21.31 10.66 16.00
C THR A 678 20.77 9.39 15.36
N SER A 679 20.70 9.37 14.03
CA SER A 679 20.46 8.14 13.27
C SER A 679 21.64 7.20 13.52
N ALA A 680 21.40 6.07 14.18
CA ALA A 680 22.45 5.13 14.53
C ALA A 680 22.95 4.38 13.29
N VAL A 681 23.99 4.91 12.64
CA VAL A 681 24.80 4.17 11.68
C VAL A 681 26.20 3.96 12.25
N SER A 682 26.49 2.73 12.65
CA SER A 682 27.83 2.31 13.06
C SER A 682 28.57 1.73 11.86
N GLY A 683 29.40 2.56 11.23
CA GLY A 683 30.38 2.10 10.27
C GLY A 683 31.43 1.21 10.96
N ASN A 684 31.80 0.10 10.31
CA ASN A 684 32.74 -0.86 10.88
C ASN A 684 34.18 -0.31 10.83
N GLY A 685 34.77 -0.05 12.00
CA GLY A 685 36.14 0.42 12.15
C GLY A 685 36.93 -0.55 13.02
N THR A 686 37.83 -1.31 12.40
CA THR A 686 38.79 -2.16 13.12
C THR A 686 39.81 -1.30 13.86
N ASP A 687 39.92 -1.47 15.17
CA ASP A 687 41.17 -1.14 15.85
C ASP A 687 41.46 -2.11 16.99
N ASN A 688 42.73 -2.54 17.06
CA ASN A 688 43.18 -3.67 17.84
C ASN A 688 43.96 -3.17 19.07
N LYS A 689 43.49 -3.45 20.30
CA LYS A 689 44.30 -3.28 21.51
C LYS A 689 43.93 -4.25 22.63
N THR A 690 44.93 -5.01 23.06
CA THR A 690 44.93 -6.09 24.06
C THR A 690 44.96 -5.61 25.51
N ALA A 691 44.17 -6.25 26.39
CA ALA A 691 44.44 -6.67 27.79
C ALA A 691 43.10 -6.93 28.51
N GLY A 692 42.90 -7.92 29.40
CA GLY A 692 43.73 -9.06 29.84
C GLY A 692 43.21 -9.68 31.15
N LYS A 693 43.41 -10.99 31.34
CA LYS A 693 43.21 -11.82 32.57
C LYS A 693 41.81 -12.29 33.02
N ASP A 694 41.64 -13.61 32.91
CA ASP A 694 41.33 -14.59 33.97
C ASP A 694 40.14 -14.40 34.94
N SER A 695 39.21 -15.37 34.96
CA SER A 695 39.34 -16.50 35.92
C SER A 695 38.27 -17.59 35.76
N ASP A 696 38.72 -18.86 35.74
CA ASP A 696 37.87 -20.05 35.85
C ASP A 696 37.32 -20.25 37.27
N LYS A 697 36.00 -20.48 37.39
CA LYS A 697 35.32 -21.38 38.35
C LYS A 697 33.99 -21.80 37.69
N GLY A 698 33.53 -23.05 37.68
CA GLY A 698 33.86 -24.20 38.53
C GLY A 698 32.53 -24.88 38.89
N LEU A 699 32.02 -25.76 38.01
CA LEU A 699 30.69 -26.37 38.12
C LEU A 699 30.66 -27.48 39.19
N THR A 700 29.92 -27.29 40.28
CA THR A 700 29.77 -28.32 41.33
C THR A 700 28.44 -29.09 41.22
N ILE A 701 28.56 -30.40 41.04
CA ILE A 701 27.45 -31.36 41.08
C ILE A 701 26.95 -31.48 42.52
N GLY A 702 25.78 -30.90 42.83
CA GLY A 702 25.28 -30.86 44.21
C GLY A 702 23.77 -30.62 44.42
N ALA A 703 22.95 -30.62 43.37
CA ALA A 703 21.53 -30.23 43.45
C ALA A 703 20.52 -31.25 42.88
N PHE A 704 20.94 -32.49 42.60
CA PHE A 704 20.13 -33.43 41.80
C PHE A 704 19.30 -34.47 42.56
N ILE A 705 19.29 -34.45 43.91
CA ILE A 705 18.61 -35.47 44.73
C ILE A 705 17.30 -34.98 45.39
N GLY A 706 17.07 -33.66 45.47
CA GLY A 706 15.85 -33.11 46.09
C GLY A 706 14.57 -33.20 45.25
N ILE A 707 14.68 -33.28 43.91
CA ILE A 707 13.52 -33.11 43.01
C ILE A 707 12.75 -34.43 42.77
N VAL A 708 13.44 -35.58 42.84
CA VAL A 708 12.83 -36.87 42.48
C VAL A 708 11.77 -37.35 43.49
N ALA A 709 11.93 -37.01 44.78
CA ALA A 709 10.97 -37.40 45.81
C ALA A 709 9.62 -36.64 45.73
N GLY A 710 9.64 -35.36 45.36
CA GLY A 710 8.43 -34.53 45.30
C GLY A 710 7.47 -34.91 44.17
N VAL A 711 8.01 -35.30 43.01
CA VAL A 711 7.20 -35.65 41.82
C VAL A 711 6.37 -36.91 42.03
N VAL A 712 6.89 -37.90 42.77
CA VAL A 712 6.18 -39.16 43.06
C VAL A 712 4.96 -38.94 43.96
N VAL A 713 5.07 -38.07 44.98
CA VAL A 713 3.97 -37.75 45.91
C VAL A 713 2.81 -37.05 45.18
N VAL A 714 3.11 -36.12 44.27
CA VAL A 714 2.10 -35.41 43.46
C VAL A 714 1.37 -36.35 42.49
N LEU A 715 2.08 -37.31 41.87
CA LEU A 715 1.47 -38.31 40.98
C LEU A 715 0.49 -39.23 41.71
N ILE A 716 0.81 -39.66 42.95
CA ILE A 716 -0.08 -40.49 43.77
C ILE A 716 -1.36 -39.71 44.17
N ALA A 717 -1.23 -38.43 44.52
CA ALA A 717 -2.38 -37.58 44.82
C ALA A 717 -3.31 -37.42 43.60
N ILE A 718 -2.76 -37.17 42.41
CA ILE A 718 -3.53 -37.04 41.17
C ILE A 718 -4.26 -38.35 40.81
N MET A 719 -3.59 -39.50 40.89
CA MET A 719 -4.26 -40.80 40.63
C MET A 719 -5.41 -41.07 41.61
N THR A 720 -5.26 -40.69 42.88
CA THR A 720 -6.30 -40.86 43.91
C THR A 720 -7.55 -40.03 43.59
N VAL A 721 -7.37 -38.77 43.19
CA VAL A 721 -8.48 -37.89 42.77
C VAL A 721 -9.17 -38.43 41.50
N VAL A 722 -8.40 -38.92 40.52
CA VAL A 722 -8.95 -39.51 39.29
C VAL A 722 -9.79 -40.77 39.60
N MET A 723 -9.33 -41.66 40.48
CA MET A 723 -10.13 -42.83 40.90
C MET A 723 -11.43 -42.43 41.60
N ILE A 724 -11.41 -41.40 42.46
CA ILE A 724 -12.63 -40.89 43.14
C ILE A 724 -13.63 -40.34 42.12
N LEU A 725 -13.16 -39.60 41.11
CA LEU A 725 -14.02 -39.04 40.05
C LEU A 725 -14.61 -40.14 39.15
N ILE A 726 -13.82 -41.17 38.80
CA ILE A 726 -14.31 -42.35 38.07
C ILE A 726 -15.39 -43.08 38.88
N LYS A 727 -15.17 -43.27 40.19
CA LYS A 727 -16.14 -43.95 41.08
C LYS A 727 -17.44 -43.15 41.24
N LYS A 728 -17.37 -41.81 41.32
CA LYS A 728 -18.57 -40.93 41.27
C LYS A 728 -19.32 -41.05 39.93
N LYS A 729 -18.62 -41.11 38.80
CA LYS A 729 -19.24 -41.21 37.45
C LYS A 729 -19.83 -42.60 37.15
N GLN A 730 -19.36 -43.64 37.83
CA GLN A 730 -19.97 -44.98 37.83
C GLN A 730 -21.23 -45.04 38.70
N LEU A 731 -21.24 -44.33 39.84
CA LEU A 731 -22.40 -44.27 40.74
C LEU A 731 -23.54 -43.38 40.22
N SER A 732 -23.29 -42.43 39.33
CA SER A 732 -24.34 -41.61 38.69
C SER A 732 -24.97 -42.27 37.44
N LYS A 733 -24.83 -43.58 37.28
CA LYS A 733 -25.37 -44.38 36.16
C LYS A 733 -26.08 -45.66 36.62
N LYS A 734 -26.50 -45.71 37.88
CA LYS A 734 -27.44 -46.69 38.44
C LYS A 734 -28.64 -45.95 39.02
#